data_AF-A0A542ZC15-F1
#
_entry.id   AF-A0A542ZC15-F1
#
_cell.length_a   1.000
_cell.length_b   1.000
_cell.length_c   1.000
_cell.angle_alpha   90.00
_cell.angle_beta   90.00
_cell.angle_gamma   90.00
#
_symmetry.space_group_name_H-M   'P 1'
#
loop_
_entity.id
_entity.type
_entity.pdbx_description
1 polymer ?
#
loop_
_entity_poly.entity_id
_entity_poly.type
_entity_poly.pdbx_seq_one_letter_code
_entity_poly.pdbx_strand_id
1 'polypeptide(L)'
;MPSLVICMAPAGPASGVRAAFADWSAAGLLGPYLWVEPSAVTPGTATTPAVQCSDGRVTGTSIQHTLTQARFDRVRVVSIVPAVGGASLVDPAVEQAVLQSVLGTGAVMQQQVDLFRFIVTRPQSGPVGGDLVREGWHNIICSPELSVGPRLGHQTLPSSTDPVELGAPAASVIASVAAMWVGQQQGPLDGVQAPFGRTLRLARSWYRDLDARTIEDDVRRRVLAIDGAVPQPTQQGGQPVYIDDAASACQDLAASVLKRHASLFKSERKSPQPVAKQQIGMGEAAGKLASFIRLTIGQAPSKWYSLMVGSAPDQAASRMQSLVFGDDPSNFAVVADGQLLSGTADWQQVSEAAGNLDQLSNGPRAHQAAGDFSPVWSDFMACGLMLVDGGDRGQNQAIMVGNERGVLRHMSDSAPAPDEWFTDIGTRLRNQIGIGRVQAADPLGVHTLRERLMSLASHPSLSREAEETLRRLDEWKGRHAQSYAAQTGAMLANELLDTSREVQNLARTVRQGPQVDTSNANTQGRQRRIGMWMRVLTFALVVMVLLTLLGAAFNVLTWMSLLWVSLSSLVFWFGGSLALYMIGQRDLFADLNRQRQAMSQAEANEYNLKAAVRDLHRLGEGYGQFLEWTRVLGVMLHEPFGRGVAARTVPPLIESGLPMSVGIGRAECDEESTEQVVDLLRRELFHVGWLGNPWNAALQEASQRLGARGRDLEQNPSLMFSQRARVEESLLTPWADSLERDGVGDSGAAEFWHRAMGRLVQPDYVNRLVSQVRPAGGDTPVPTEAFLAGVGSGEVSANRFDTALLTRENRQGDANVVEVTWPLEHAHGLGRRAVMVQLGRALSEYSFDLGERVAPEVTAGDEPEPPPMQMPSGGAVF
;
A
#
# COMPACT_ATOMS: atom_id res chain seq x y z
N MET A 1 -20.43 18.93 -16.22
CA MET A 1 -21.50 18.57 -17.18
C MET A 1 -21.00 19.01 -18.55
N PRO A 2 -20.78 18.10 -19.51
CA PRO A 2 -20.16 18.46 -20.79
C PRO A 2 -21.03 19.46 -21.57
N SER A 3 -20.44 20.59 -21.98
CA SER A 3 -21.08 21.58 -22.86
C SER A 3 -20.23 21.79 -24.11
N LEU A 4 -20.87 22.11 -25.23
CA LEU A 4 -20.21 22.36 -26.52
C LEU A 4 -20.45 23.79 -26.98
N VAL A 5 -19.40 24.47 -27.43
CA VAL A 5 -19.52 25.79 -28.07
C VAL A 5 -19.18 25.66 -29.55
N ILE A 6 -20.06 26.19 -30.40
CA ILE A 6 -19.93 26.20 -31.85
C ILE A 6 -19.88 27.65 -32.31
N CYS A 7 -18.70 28.09 -32.74
CA CYS A 7 -18.46 29.45 -33.21
C CYS A 7 -18.48 29.51 -34.73
N MET A 8 -19.05 30.58 -35.28
CA MET A 8 -18.96 30.93 -36.69
C MET A 8 -18.65 32.42 -36.83
N ALA A 9 -17.77 32.76 -37.77
CA ALA A 9 -17.44 34.15 -38.09
C ALA A 9 -17.04 34.26 -39.55
N PRO A 10 -17.33 35.38 -40.23
CA PRO A 10 -16.86 35.61 -41.59
C PRO A 10 -15.34 35.88 -41.60
N ALA A 11 -14.70 35.67 -42.74
CA ALA A 11 -13.31 36.06 -42.93
C ALA A 11 -13.13 37.59 -42.79
N GLY A 12 -11.93 38.02 -42.40
CA GLY A 12 -11.60 39.44 -42.19
C GLY A 12 -11.52 39.82 -40.70
N PRO A 13 -12.07 40.95 -40.24
CA PRO A 13 -11.87 41.46 -38.88
C PRO A 13 -12.17 40.48 -37.74
N ALA A 14 -13.12 39.56 -37.92
CA ALA A 14 -13.46 38.56 -36.91
C ALA A 14 -12.45 37.40 -36.78
N SER A 15 -11.49 37.26 -37.72
CA SER A 15 -10.46 36.21 -37.67
C SER A 15 -9.53 36.35 -36.46
N GLY A 16 -9.40 37.56 -35.90
CA GLY A 16 -8.64 37.80 -34.68
C GLY A 16 -9.22 37.11 -33.45
N VAL A 17 -10.55 36.93 -33.39
CA VAL A 17 -11.18 36.16 -32.30
C VAL A 17 -10.79 34.68 -32.40
N ARG A 18 -10.76 34.13 -33.62
CA ARG A 18 -10.32 32.75 -33.87
C ARG A 18 -8.87 32.54 -33.44
N ALA A 19 -7.98 33.48 -33.79
CA ALA A 19 -6.58 33.43 -33.42
C ALA A 19 -6.40 33.46 -31.89
N ALA A 20 -7.06 34.41 -31.22
CA ALA A 20 -7.04 34.50 -29.76
C ALA A 20 -7.56 33.21 -29.09
N PHE A 21 -8.65 32.62 -29.61
CA PHE A 21 -9.16 31.36 -29.08
C PHE A 21 -8.22 30.18 -29.30
N ALA A 22 -7.52 30.12 -30.44
CA ALA A 22 -6.54 29.08 -30.69
C ALA A 22 -5.36 29.19 -29.71
N ASP A 23 -4.84 30.40 -29.48
CA ASP A 23 -3.74 30.67 -28.55
C ASP A 23 -4.16 30.37 -27.09
N TRP A 24 -5.35 30.79 -26.68
CA TRP A 24 -5.87 30.53 -25.33
C TRP A 24 -6.21 29.05 -25.13
N SER A 25 -6.62 28.34 -26.17
CA SER A 25 -6.75 26.88 -26.16
C SER A 25 -5.38 26.21 -26.01
N ALA A 26 -4.35 26.67 -26.73
CA ALA A 26 -2.97 26.17 -26.60
C ALA A 26 -2.40 26.35 -25.19
N ALA A 27 -2.78 27.45 -24.53
CA ALA A 27 -2.40 27.73 -23.15
C ALA A 27 -3.30 27.03 -22.09
N GLY A 28 -4.29 26.24 -22.52
CA GLY A 28 -5.18 25.49 -21.62
C GLY A 28 -6.21 26.35 -20.88
N LEU A 29 -6.51 27.56 -21.37
CA LEU A 29 -7.52 28.46 -20.79
C LEU A 29 -8.93 28.19 -21.31
N LEU A 30 -9.05 27.70 -22.55
CA LEU A 30 -10.34 27.36 -23.17
C LEU A 30 -10.54 25.85 -23.28
N GLY A 31 -11.77 25.41 -23.02
CA GLY A 31 -12.19 24.04 -23.32
C GLY A 31 -12.31 23.80 -24.84
N PRO A 32 -12.50 22.53 -25.26
CA PRO A 32 -12.67 22.21 -26.67
C PRO A 32 -13.89 22.92 -27.28
N TYR A 33 -13.73 23.47 -28.49
CA TYR A 33 -14.81 24.14 -29.23
C TYR A 33 -14.77 23.79 -30.72
N LEU A 34 -15.90 24.03 -31.41
CA LEU A 34 -15.99 23.90 -32.86
C LEU A 34 -15.96 25.27 -33.51
N TRP A 35 -15.22 25.38 -34.61
CA TRP A 35 -15.21 26.54 -35.49
C TRP A 35 -15.79 26.16 -36.85
N VAL A 36 -16.80 26.89 -37.29
CA VAL A 36 -17.46 26.71 -38.59
C VAL A 36 -17.08 27.89 -39.48
N GLU A 37 -16.51 27.58 -40.64
CA GLU A 37 -16.22 28.59 -41.66
C GLU A 37 -17.48 28.81 -42.50
N PRO A 38 -18.08 30.02 -42.53
CA PRO A 38 -19.35 30.25 -43.23
C PRO A 38 -19.30 29.89 -44.71
N SER A 39 -18.18 30.11 -45.38
CA SER A 39 -17.99 29.78 -46.81
C SER A 39 -17.96 28.27 -47.08
N ALA A 40 -17.78 27.44 -46.05
CA ALA A 40 -17.80 25.98 -46.18
C ALA A 40 -19.19 25.38 -45.92
N VAL A 41 -20.16 26.18 -45.47
CA VAL A 41 -21.52 25.73 -45.18
C VAL A 41 -22.38 25.86 -46.43
N THR A 42 -22.92 24.73 -46.90
CA THR A 42 -23.93 24.70 -47.95
C THR A 42 -25.28 24.36 -47.33
N PRO A 43 -26.28 25.27 -47.33
CA PRO A 43 -27.59 24.98 -46.77
C PRO A 43 -28.21 23.72 -47.41
N GLY A 44 -28.81 22.86 -46.59
CA GLY A 44 -29.49 21.64 -47.05
C GLY A 44 -28.59 20.41 -47.25
N THR A 45 -27.29 20.48 -46.97
CA THR A 45 -26.42 19.29 -46.97
C THR A 45 -26.53 18.47 -45.69
N ALA A 46 -26.31 17.16 -45.78
CA ALA A 46 -26.43 16.24 -44.64
C ALA A 46 -25.37 16.45 -43.54
N THR A 47 -24.21 17.01 -43.90
CA THR A 47 -23.09 17.26 -43.00
C THR A 47 -22.65 18.71 -43.07
N THR A 48 -22.35 19.29 -41.91
CA THR A 48 -21.90 20.68 -41.79
C THR A 48 -20.44 20.66 -41.36
N PRO A 49 -19.49 20.98 -42.26
CA PRO A 49 -18.07 20.95 -41.97
C PRO A 49 -17.72 21.88 -40.81
N ALA A 50 -16.90 21.39 -39.90
CA ALA A 50 -16.41 22.15 -38.76
C ALA A 50 -14.96 21.75 -38.46
N VAL A 51 -14.30 22.58 -37.66
CA VAL A 51 -12.95 22.29 -37.20
C VAL A 51 -12.97 22.35 -35.68
N GLN A 52 -12.55 21.26 -35.04
CA GLN A 52 -12.41 21.21 -33.60
C GLN A 52 -11.07 21.79 -33.20
N CYS A 53 -11.08 22.70 -32.22
CA CYS A 53 -9.88 23.20 -31.58
C CYS A 53 -9.81 22.66 -30.14
N SER A 54 -8.71 22.03 -29.80
CA SER A 54 -8.41 21.51 -28.45
C SER A 54 -6.91 21.58 -28.22
N ASP A 55 -6.48 22.13 -27.08
CA ASP A 55 -5.08 22.28 -26.70
C ASP A 55 -4.24 22.96 -27.81
N GLY A 56 -4.84 23.93 -28.50
CA GLY A 56 -4.23 24.64 -29.64
C GLY A 56 -4.12 23.80 -30.93
N ARG A 57 -4.50 22.52 -30.91
CA ARG A 57 -4.52 21.65 -32.08
C ARG A 57 -5.85 21.78 -32.79
N VAL A 58 -5.78 21.73 -34.11
CA VAL A 58 -6.89 21.98 -35.02
C VAL A 58 -7.16 20.71 -35.83
N THR A 59 -8.34 20.10 -35.67
CA THR A 59 -8.72 18.84 -36.34
C THR A 59 -10.02 19.00 -37.13
N GLY A 60 -10.04 18.53 -38.38
CA GLY A 60 -11.25 18.56 -39.21
C GLY A 60 -12.33 17.60 -38.69
N THR A 61 -13.58 18.05 -38.63
CA THR A 61 -14.75 17.27 -38.18
C THR A 61 -16.04 17.80 -38.83
N SER A 62 -17.19 17.38 -38.34
CA SER A 62 -18.50 17.99 -38.62
C SER A 62 -19.30 18.14 -37.32
N ILE A 63 -20.27 19.06 -37.31
CA ILE A 63 -21.16 19.26 -36.16
C ILE A 63 -21.86 17.95 -35.78
N GLN A 64 -22.39 17.25 -36.79
CA GLN A 64 -23.13 16.01 -36.62
C GLN A 64 -22.25 14.91 -36.03
N HIS A 65 -21.00 14.80 -36.48
CA HIS A 65 -20.06 13.79 -35.97
C HIS A 65 -19.72 14.01 -34.49
N THR A 66 -19.39 15.25 -34.11
CA THR A 66 -19.05 15.58 -32.73
C THR A 66 -20.24 15.37 -31.78
N LEU A 67 -21.45 15.80 -32.18
CA LEU A 67 -22.66 15.61 -31.38
C LEU A 67 -23.11 14.15 -31.25
N THR A 68 -22.72 13.27 -32.19
CA THR A 68 -23.06 11.84 -32.12
C THR A 68 -22.02 11.01 -31.36
N GLN A 69 -20.78 11.49 -31.27
CA GLN A 69 -19.70 10.81 -30.53
C GLN A 69 -19.74 11.03 -29.01
N ALA A 70 -20.31 12.14 -28.54
CA ALA A 70 -20.37 12.47 -27.12
C ALA A 70 -21.74 13.02 -26.74
N ARG A 71 -22.13 12.82 -25.47
CA ARG A 71 -23.32 13.45 -24.91
C ARG A 71 -22.98 14.82 -24.35
N PHE A 72 -23.77 15.82 -24.70
CA PHE A 72 -23.65 17.18 -24.19
C PHE A 72 -24.95 17.58 -23.50
N ASP A 73 -24.83 18.23 -22.35
CA ASP A 73 -25.99 18.74 -21.60
C ASP A 73 -26.48 20.09 -22.14
N ARG A 74 -25.63 20.77 -22.91
CA ARG A 74 -25.88 22.10 -23.49
C ARG A 74 -25.02 22.36 -24.72
N VAL A 75 -25.59 23.05 -25.72
CA VAL A 75 -24.87 23.51 -26.91
C VAL A 75 -25.08 25.01 -27.07
N ARG A 76 -24.00 25.76 -27.26
CA ARG A 76 -24.04 27.21 -27.48
C ARG A 76 -23.62 27.50 -28.90
N VAL A 77 -24.52 28.09 -29.68
CA VAL A 77 -24.24 28.51 -31.06
C VAL A 77 -23.92 29.99 -31.05
N VAL A 78 -22.73 30.33 -31.50
CA VAL A 78 -22.13 31.66 -31.40
C VAL A 78 -21.85 32.20 -32.81
N SER A 79 -22.60 33.22 -33.22
CA SER A 79 -22.34 33.99 -34.45
C SER A 79 -21.57 35.27 -34.10
N ILE A 80 -20.38 35.43 -34.66
CA ILE A 80 -19.51 36.59 -34.44
C ILE A 80 -19.64 37.53 -35.65
N VAL A 81 -20.09 38.75 -35.39
CA VAL A 81 -20.51 39.72 -36.39
C VAL A 81 -19.60 40.96 -36.31
N PRO A 82 -18.68 41.14 -37.28
CA PRO A 82 -17.83 42.33 -37.32
C PRO A 82 -18.64 43.53 -37.83
N ALA A 83 -19.07 44.40 -36.92
CA ALA A 83 -19.78 45.65 -37.24
C ALA A 83 -18.78 46.79 -37.44
N VAL A 84 -17.97 46.67 -38.50
CA VAL A 84 -16.96 47.65 -38.91
C VAL A 84 -17.03 47.87 -40.42
N GLY A 85 -16.58 49.04 -40.90
CA GLY A 85 -16.67 49.44 -42.30
C GLY A 85 -16.03 48.43 -43.25
N GLY A 86 -16.80 47.99 -44.25
CA GLY A 86 -16.33 47.08 -45.30
C GLY A 86 -16.22 45.60 -44.90
N ALA A 87 -16.59 45.21 -43.68
CA ALA A 87 -16.60 43.81 -43.26
C ALA A 87 -17.79 43.05 -43.83
N SER A 88 -17.56 41.80 -44.25
CA SER A 88 -18.64 40.88 -44.63
C SER A 88 -19.35 40.35 -43.39
N LEU A 89 -20.66 40.11 -43.50
CA LEU A 89 -21.46 39.49 -42.44
C LEU A 89 -21.76 38.01 -42.75
N VAL A 90 -22.10 37.24 -41.71
CA VAL A 90 -22.59 35.87 -41.90
C VAL A 90 -23.99 35.91 -42.51
N ASP A 91 -24.20 35.14 -43.58
CA ASP A 91 -25.51 35.01 -44.22
C ASP A 91 -26.53 34.39 -43.24
N PRO A 92 -27.74 34.98 -43.07
CA PRO A 92 -28.81 34.40 -42.25
C PRO A 92 -29.10 32.91 -42.53
N ALA A 93 -29.00 32.47 -43.79
CA ALA A 93 -29.23 31.09 -44.20
C ALA A 93 -28.17 30.14 -43.62
N VAL A 94 -26.92 30.60 -43.47
CA VAL A 94 -25.83 29.83 -42.85
C VAL A 94 -26.07 29.64 -41.36
N GLU A 95 -26.50 30.70 -40.66
CA GLU A 95 -26.81 30.64 -39.23
C GLU A 95 -27.95 29.66 -38.94
N GLN A 96 -28.99 29.71 -39.78
CA GLN A 96 -30.09 28.77 -39.71
C GLN A 96 -29.63 27.34 -40.04
N ALA A 97 -28.78 27.15 -41.05
CA ALA A 97 -28.24 25.84 -41.41
C ALA A 97 -27.43 25.21 -40.27
N VAL A 98 -26.58 25.99 -39.59
CA VAL A 98 -25.82 25.54 -38.41
C VAL A 98 -26.77 25.14 -37.27
N LEU A 99 -27.79 25.96 -36.98
CA LEU A 99 -28.79 25.65 -35.96
C LEU A 99 -29.55 24.35 -36.29
N GLN A 100 -30.01 24.20 -37.53
CA GLN A 100 -30.69 22.97 -37.98
C GLN A 100 -29.76 21.75 -37.91
N SER A 101 -28.46 21.93 -38.13
CA SER A 101 -27.47 20.86 -37.98
C SER A 101 -27.33 20.38 -36.54
N VAL A 102 -27.43 21.28 -35.56
CA VAL A 102 -27.43 20.92 -34.14
C VAL A 102 -28.71 20.20 -33.77
N LEU A 103 -29.87 20.80 -34.05
CA LEU A 103 -31.18 20.26 -33.68
C LEU A 103 -31.51 18.96 -34.41
N GLY A 104 -31.11 18.84 -35.68
CA GLY A 104 -31.40 17.69 -36.54
C GLY A 104 -30.73 16.39 -36.09
N THR A 105 -29.71 16.44 -35.22
CA THR A 105 -29.11 15.23 -34.64
C THR A 105 -29.98 14.57 -33.57
N GLY A 106 -30.90 15.32 -32.95
CA GLY A 106 -31.67 14.87 -31.79
C GLY A 106 -30.82 14.59 -30.53
N ALA A 107 -29.52 14.89 -30.56
CA ALA A 107 -28.60 14.62 -29.45
C ALA A 107 -28.83 15.54 -28.25
N VAL A 108 -29.43 16.72 -28.48
CA VAL A 108 -29.65 17.78 -27.49
C VAL A 108 -31.04 18.37 -27.71
N MET A 109 -31.77 18.67 -26.63
CA MET A 109 -33.11 19.26 -26.71
C MET A 109 -33.05 20.74 -27.07
N GLN A 110 -34.09 21.29 -27.72
CA GLN A 110 -34.11 22.70 -28.13
C GLN A 110 -33.91 23.69 -26.95
N GLN A 111 -34.42 23.37 -25.76
CA GLN A 111 -34.25 24.19 -24.54
C GLN A 111 -32.82 24.19 -23.98
N GLN A 112 -31.97 23.28 -24.47
CA GLN A 112 -30.55 23.15 -24.12
C GLN A 112 -29.64 23.77 -25.19
N VAL A 113 -30.22 24.45 -26.19
CA VAL A 113 -29.47 25.18 -27.22
C VAL A 113 -29.63 26.68 -26.99
N ASP A 114 -28.52 27.36 -26.68
CA ASP A 114 -28.51 28.81 -26.52
C ASP A 114 -27.90 29.48 -27.76
N LEU A 115 -28.51 30.58 -28.20
CA LEU A 115 -28.16 31.28 -29.43
C LEU A 115 -27.60 32.66 -29.11
N PHE A 116 -26.34 32.90 -29.48
CA PHE A 116 -25.63 34.15 -29.21
C PHE A 116 -25.15 34.78 -30.51
N ARG A 117 -25.41 36.09 -30.65
CA ARG A 117 -24.90 36.91 -31.74
C ARG A 117 -24.04 38.01 -31.14
N PHE A 118 -22.71 37.89 -31.25
CA PHE A 118 -21.77 38.88 -30.72
C PHE A 118 -21.38 39.88 -31.80
N ILE A 119 -21.62 41.15 -31.53
CA ILE A 119 -21.33 42.27 -32.41
C ILE A 119 -20.01 42.90 -31.94
N VAL A 120 -19.01 42.79 -32.79
CA VAL A 120 -17.65 43.30 -32.54
C VAL A 120 -17.51 44.62 -33.28
N THR A 121 -17.34 45.71 -32.52
CA THR A 121 -17.28 47.07 -33.07
C THR A 121 -16.44 48.01 -32.18
N ARG A 122 -16.07 49.16 -32.73
CA ARG A 122 -15.42 50.28 -32.03
C ARG A 122 -16.14 51.59 -32.37
N PRO A 123 -16.03 52.63 -31.55
CA PRO A 123 -16.51 53.96 -31.92
C PRO A 123 -15.92 54.38 -33.27
N GLN A 124 -16.72 54.99 -34.14
CA GLN A 124 -16.28 55.53 -35.43
C GLN A 124 -15.71 54.47 -36.41
N SER A 125 -16.09 53.19 -36.30
CA SER A 125 -15.60 52.11 -37.19
C SER A 125 -16.14 52.16 -38.63
N GLY A 126 -16.97 53.14 -38.98
CA GLY A 126 -17.57 53.28 -40.30
C GLY A 126 -18.89 52.51 -40.48
N PRO A 127 -19.50 52.59 -41.67
CA PRO A 127 -20.84 52.08 -41.95
C PRO A 127 -20.91 50.55 -42.02
N VAL A 128 -21.96 49.96 -41.45
CA VAL A 128 -22.18 48.50 -41.43
C VAL A 128 -23.03 48.06 -42.63
N GLY A 129 -22.55 47.05 -43.36
CA GLY A 129 -23.22 46.47 -44.53
C GLY A 129 -24.16 45.31 -44.22
N GLY A 130 -25.21 45.52 -43.40
CA GLY A 130 -26.29 44.54 -43.22
C GLY A 130 -26.95 44.52 -41.84
N ASP A 131 -27.71 43.45 -41.56
CA ASP A 131 -28.50 43.31 -40.32
C ASP A 131 -27.67 42.82 -39.13
N LEU A 132 -27.69 43.58 -38.04
CA LEU A 132 -26.98 43.29 -36.79
C LEU A 132 -27.83 42.52 -35.78
N VAL A 133 -29.15 42.44 -35.97
CA VAL A 133 -30.08 41.90 -34.97
C VAL A 133 -30.84 40.70 -35.53
N ARG A 134 -30.82 39.59 -34.80
CA ARG A 134 -31.62 38.40 -35.11
C ARG A 134 -32.63 38.16 -33.99
N GLU A 135 -33.91 38.07 -34.36
CA GLU A 135 -34.96 37.69 -33.42
C GLU A 135 -34.76 36.26 -32.91
N GLY A 136 -35.03 36.03 -31.63
CA GLY A 136 -34.79 34.74 -30.96
C GLY A 136 -33.33 34.47 -30.57
N TRP A 137 -32.40 35.38 -30.88
CA TRP A 137 -30.99 35.31 -30.48
C TRP A 137 -30.69 36.36 -29.42
N HIS A 138 -29.74 36.07 -28.53
CA HIS A 138 -29.16 37.09 -27.67
C HIS A 138 -28.17 37.93 -28.50
N ASN A 139 -28.58 39.13 -28.88
CA ASN A 139 -27.75 40.05 -29.64
C ASN A 139 -26.95 40.95 -28.68
N ILE A 140 -25.63 40.79 -28.69
CA ILE A 140 -24.72 41.30 -27.66
C ILE A 140 -23.62 42.10 -28.33
N ILE A 141 -23.49 43.38 -27.99
CA ILE A 141 -22.37 44.22 -28.39
C ILE A 141 -21.23 44.02 -27.38
N CYS A 142 -20.04 43.66 -27.87
CA CYS A 142 -18.82 43.69 -27.07
C CYS A 142 -18.47 45.17 -26.78
N SER A 143 -18.61 45.60 -25.53
CA SER A 143 -18.33 46.98 -25.13
C SER A 143 -16.89 47.35 -25.51
N PRO A 144 -16.63 48.51 -26.14
CA PRO A 144 -15.31 48.89 -26.60
C PRO A 144 -14.53 49.56 -25.47
N GLU A 145 -14.51 48.92 -24.31
CA GLU A 145 -13.83 49.42 -23.13
C GLU A 145 -12.97 48.31 -22.53
N LEU A 146 -11.89 48.72 -21.89
CA LEU A 146 -10.93 47.82 -21.28
C LEU A 146 -10.58 48.30 -19.88
N SER A 147 -10.69 47.42 -18.89
CA SER A 147 -10.23 47.69 -17.53
C SER A 147 -9.61 46.44 -16.93
N VAL A 148 -8.76 46.64 -15.93
CA VAL A 148 -8.20 45.52 -15.16
C VAL A 148 -9.30 44.82 -14.38
N GLY A 149 -10.21 45.54 -13.73
CA GLY A 149 -11.28 44.94 -12.95
C GLY A 149 -12.55 45.79 -12.94
N PRO A 150 -13.67 45.25 -12.41
CA PRO A 150 -14.96 45.93 -12.39
C PRO A 150 -14.97 47.22 -11.55
N ARG A 151 -14.11 47.34 -10.54
CA ARG A 151 -14.04 48.51 -9.64
C ARG A 151 -12.97 49.53 -10.04
N LEU A 152 -12.30 49.31 -11.17
CA LEU A 152 -11.19 50.13 -11.63
C LEU A 152 -11.61 50.94 -12.86
N GLY A 153 -10.89 52.03 -13.13
CA GLY A 153 -11.12 52.85 -14.32
C GLY A 153 -11.01 52.04 -15.61
N HIS A 154 -11.82 52.39 -16.61
CA HIS A 154 -11.78 51.80 -17.94
C HIS A 154 -11.21 52.78 -18.97
N GLN A 155 -10.63 52.23 -20.02
CA GLN A 155 -10.18 52.94 -21.20
C GLN A 155 -11.07 52.58 -22.39
N THR A 156 -11.60 53.57 -23.09
CA THR A 156 -12.29 53.37 -24.37
C THR A 156 -11.28 52.98 -25.45
N LEU A 157 -11.57 51.90 -26.17
CA LEU A 157 -10.72 51.37 -27.24
C LEU A 157 -10.96 52.19 -28.53
N PRO A 158 -9.89 52.63 -29.22
CA PRO A 158 -10.00 53.46 -30.40
C PRO A 158 -10.63 52.72 -31.59
N SER A 159 -11.02 53.47 -32.62
CA SER A 159 -11.49 52.92 -33.90
C SER A 159 -10.43 52.01 -34.51
N SER A 160 -10.82 50.80 -34.92
CA SER A 160 -9.93 49.86 -35.59
C SER A 160 -10.72 48.88 -36.45
N THR A 161 -10.11 48.47 -37.57
CA THR A 161 -10.57 47.37 -38.42
C THR A 161 -9.59 46.20 -38.43
N ASP A 162 -8.46 46.32 -37.72
CA ASP A 162 -7.43 45.28 -37.63
C ASP A 162 -7.97 44.08 -36.82
N PRO A 163 -7.98 42.87 -37.41
CA PRO A 163 -8.33 41.66 -36.67
C PRO A 163 -7.57 41.51 -35.34
N VAL A 164 -6.29 41.88 -35.27
CA VAL A 164 -5.47 41.70 -34.05
C VAL A 164 -5.97 42.59 -32.91
N GLU A 165 -6.25 43.87 -33.19
CA GLU A 165 -6.71 44.84 -32.18
C GLU A 165 -8.17 44.61 -31.73
N LEU A 166 -9.00 44.01 -32.62
CA LEU A 166 -10.38 43.66 -32.32
C LEU A 166 -10.50 42.31 -31.61
N GLY A 167 -9.64 41.36 -31.95
CA GLY A 167 -9.73 39.95 -31.60
C GLY A 167 -9.73 39.69 -30.10
N ALA A 168 -8.62 39.98 -29.42
CA ALA A 168 -8.44 39.59 -28.03
C ALA A 168 -9.47 40.23 -27.05
N PRO A 169 -9.80 41.53 -27.14
CA PRO A 169 -10.84 42.13 -26.30
C PRO A 169 -12.22 41.50 -26.54
N ALA A 170 -12.63 41.28 -27.79
CA ALA A 170 -13.90 40.65 -28.11
C ALA A 170 -13.95 39.18 -27.68
N ALA A 171 -12.86 38.43 -27.91
CA ALA A 171 -12.70 37.05 -27.48
C ALA A 171 -12.92 36.90 -25.97
N SER A 172 -12.46 37.86 -25.15
CA SER A 172 -12.65 37.79 -23.69
C SER A 172 -14.13 37.82 -23.28
N VAL A 173 -14.94 38.67 -23.94
CA VAL A 173 -16.38 38.78 -23.72
C VAL A 173 -17.11 37.55 -24.23
N ILE A 174 -16.78 37.10 -25.43
CA ILE A 174 -17.39 35.91 -26.04
C ILE A 174 -17.11 34.68 -25.18
N ALA A 175 -15.85 34.45 -24.78
CA ALA A 175 -15.46 33.30 -23.95
C ALA A 175 -16.17 33.32 -22.59
N SER A 176 -16.33 34.49 -21.98
CA SER A 176 -16.98 34.63 -20.67
C SER A 176 -18.50 34.43 -20.74
N VAL A 177 -19.16 34.95 -21.77
CA VAL A 177 -20.62 34.81 -21.93
C VAL A 177 -20.99 33.42 -22.43
N ALA A 178 -20.24 32.88 -23.38
CA ALA A 178 -20.47 31.54 -23.96
C ALA A 178 -19.84 30.41 -23.12
N ALA A 179 -19.33 30.70 -21.93
CA ALA A 179 -18.76 29.72 -21.01
C ALA A 179 -17.68 28.82 -21.63
N MET A 180 -16.73 29.43 -22.33
CA MET A 180 -15.61 28.73 -22.98
C MET A 180 -14.41 28.51 -22.07
N TRP A 181 -14.27 29.30 -21.00
CA TRP A 181 -13.15 29.17 -20.05
C TRP A 181 -13.16 27.79 -19.37
N VAL A 182 -11.99 27.17 -19.20
CA VAL A 182 -11.89 25.88 -18.52
C VAL A 182 -12.37 26.02 -17.07
N GLY A 183 -13.33 25.17 -16.69
CA GLY A 183 -13.97 25.21 -15.38
C GLY A 183 -15.25 26.05 -15.33
N GLN A 184 -15.53 26.88 -16.34
CA GLN A 184 -16.80 27.58 -16.46
C GLN A 184 -17.85 26.66 -17.10
N GLN A 185 -18.76 26.11 -16.29
CA GLN A 185 -19.80 25.20 -16.78
C GLN A 185 -21.05 25.93 -17.30
N GLN A 186 -21.31 27.14 -16.80
CA GLN A 186 -22.50 27.94 -17.12
C GLN A 186 -22.11 29.36 -17.54
N GLY A 187 -22.89 29.94 -18.44
CA GLY A 187 -22.83 31.34 -18.84
C GLY A 187 -23.98 32.15 -18.25
N PRO A 188 -23.87 33.50 -18.21
CA PRO A 188 -24.87 34.39 -17.62
C PRO A 188 -26.24 34.37 -18.32
N LEU A 189 -26.31 33.85 -19.54
CA LEU A 189 -27.51 33.85 -20.38
C LEU A 189 -28.00 32.43 -20.71
N ASP A 190 -27.39 31.39 -20.15
CA ASP A 190 -27.82 30.01 -20.38
C ASP A 190 -29.25 29.79 -19.87
N GLY A 191 -30.15 29.32 -20.73
CA GLY A 191 -31.55 29.11 -20.39
C GLY A 191 -32.37 30.40 -20.19
N VAL A 192 -31.77 31.57 -20.41
CA VAL A 192 -32.48 32.85 -20.40
C VAL A 192 -33.09 33.09 -21.78
N GLN A 193 -34.37 33.47 -21.83
CA GLN A 193 -35.02 33.79 -23.10
C GLN A 193 -34.44 35.07 -23.71
N ALA A 194 -34.22 35.07 -25.02
CA ALA A 194 -33.83 36.26 -25.76
C ALA A 194 -34.93 37.34 -25.66
N PRO A 195 -34.59 38.64 -25.51
CA PRO A 195 -35.59 39.69 -25.45
C PRO A 195 -36.36 39.78 -26.75
N PHE A 196 -37.65 40.12 -26.67
CA PHE A 196 -38.49 40.32 -27.84
C PHE A 196 -38.08 41.58 -28.61
N GLY A 197 -38.27 41.54 -29.93
CA GLY A 197 -38.01 42.65 -30.83
C GLY A 197 -36.53 42.86 -31.17
N ARG A 198 -36.24 43.93 -31.91
CA ARG A 198 -34.92 44.24 -32.43
C ARG A 198 -34.04 44.95 -31.40
N THR A 199 -33.56 44.19 -30.41
CA THR A 199 -32.80 44.72 -29.28
C THR A 199 -31.33 44.27 -29.27
N LEU A 200 -30.48 45.12 -28.70
CA LEU A 200 -29.04 44.92 -28.48
C LEU A 200 -28.70 45.17 -27.01
N ARG A 201 -27.72 44.44 -26.48
CA ARG A 201 -27.20 44.61 -25.12
C ARG A 201 -25.69 44.78 -25.12
N LEU A 202 -25.19 45.74 -24.33
CA LEU A 202 -23.75 45.85 -24.08
C LEU A 202 -23.29 44.75 -23.13
N ALA A 203 -22.13 44.18 -23.40
CA ALA A 203 -21.46 43.23 -22.52
C ALA A 203 -19.98 43.56 -22.36
N ARG A 204 -19.50 43.43 -21.13
CA ARG A 204 -18.08 43.45 -20.79
C ARG A 204 -17.79 42.33 -19.80
N SER A 205 -16.55 41.87 -19.76
CA SER A 205 -16.17 40.76 -18.90
C SER A 205 -14.76 40.89 -18.38
N TRP A 206 -14.49 40.18 -17.29
CA TRP A 206 -13.15 39.96 -16.75
C TRP A 206 -12.96 38.49 -16.43
N TYR A 207 -11.74 38.01 -16.63
CA TYR A 207 -11.32 36.65 -16.31
C TYR A 207 -10.04 36.69 -15.48
N ARG A 208 -9.96 35.82 -14.48
CA ARG A 208 -8.78 35.58 -13.66
C ARG A 208 -8.52 34.09 -13.54
N ASP A 209 -7.30 33.67 -13.85
CA ASP A 209 -6.79 32.33 -13.52
C ASP A 209 -5.58 32.46 -12.60
N LEU A 210 -5.73 31.98 -11.38
CA LEU A 210 -4.69 31.92 -10.35
C LEU A 210 -4.25 30.47 -10.18
N ASP A 211 -3.07 30.16 -10.67
CA ASP A 211 -2.47 28.84 -10.58
C ASP A 211 -1.61 28.72 -9.31
N ALA A 212 -1.98 27.80 -8.42
CA ALA A 212 -1.24 27.51 -7.19
C ALA A 212 -0.61 26.10 -7.17
N ARG A 213 -0.61 25.38 -8.30
CA ARG A 213 -0.17 23.96 -8.35
C ARG A 213 1.29 23.78 -7.95
N THR A 214 2.16 24.72 -8.25
CA THR A 214 3.58 24.65 -7.83
C THR A 214 3.73 24.67 -6.32
N ILE A 215 2.93 25.48 -5.63
CA ILE A 215 2.92 25.54 -4.16
C ILE A 215 2.29 24.26 -3.60
N GLU A 216 1.19 23.80 -4.17
CA GLU A 216 0.58 22.52 -3.79
C GLU A 216 1.56 21.36 -3.90
N ASP A 217 2.28 21.25 -5.01
CA ASP A 217 3.26 20.19 -5.24
C ASP A 217 4.47 20.32 -4.29
N ASP A 218 4.87 21.55 -3.94
CA ASP A 218 5.93 21.80 -2.95
C ASP A 218 5.52 21.39 -1.54
N VAL A 219 4.37 21.87 -1.07
CA VAL A 219 3.79 21.49 0.23
C VAL A 219 3.58 19.97 0.29
N ARG A 220 3.03 19.36 -0.78
CA ARG A 220 2.84 17.90 -0.85
C ARG A 220 4.13 17.15 -0.65
N ARG A 221 5.20 17.54 -1.35
CA ARG A 221 6.50 16.86 -1.26
C ARG A 221 7.07 16.94 0.15
N ARG A 222 7.02 18.11 0.79
CA ARG A 222 7.57 18.36 2.13
C ARG A 222 6.74 17.70 3.25
N VAL A 223 5.41 17.69 3.11
CA VAL A 223 4.51 17.00 4.06
C VAL A 223 4.72 15.49 4.01
N LEU A 224 4.93 14.91 2.82
CA LEU A 224 5.14 13.48 2.63
C LEU A 224 6.59 13.02 2.83
N ALA A 225 7.55 13.95 2.95
CA ALA A 225 8.95 13.62 3.14
C ALA A 225 9.20 12.91 4.50
N ILE A 226 9.92 11.80 4.45
CA ILE A 226 10.35 11.00 5.59
C ILE A 226 11.88 10.83 5.48
N ASP A 227 12.63 11.64 6.22
CA ASP A 227 14.11 11.66 6.16
C ASP A 227 14.73 10.76 7.23
N GLY A 228 14.14 9.58 7.46
CA GLY A 228 14.58 8.58 8.44
C GLY A 228 14.31 8.92 9.92
N ALA A 229 14.04 10.18 10.26
CA ALA A 229 13.53 10.58 11.58
C ALA A 229 12.03 10.29 11.69
N VAL A 230 11.59 9.79 12.84
CA VAL A 230 10.17 9.53 13.10
C VAL A 230 9.45 10.87 13.29
N PRO A 231 8.38 11.17 12.53
CA PRO A 231 7.52 12.31 12.81
C PRO A 231 6.83 12.09 14.16
N GLN A 232 6.96 13.04 15.09
CA GLN A 232 6.32 12.93 16.40
C GLN A 232 4.79 12.92 16.23
N PRO A 233 4.09 11.82 16.54
CA PRO A 233 2.66 11.76 16.32
C PRO A 233 1.90 12.68 17.28
N THR A 234 0.63 12.97 16.99
CA THR A 234 -0.25 13.71 17.90
C THR A 234 -1.38 12.82 18.42
N GLN A 235 -1.76 13.02 19.69
CA GLN A 235 -2.89 12.36 20.33
C GLN A 235 -3.77 13.40 21.06
N GLN A 236 -5.07 13.15 21.16
CA GLN A 236 -5.94 13.96 22.01
C GLN A 236 -5.49 13.83 23.48
N GLY A 237 -5.02 14.92 24.07
CA GLY A 237 -4.63 14.99 25.48
C GLY A 237 -3.12 14.93 25.78
N GLY A 238 -2.25 14.80 24.77
CA GLY A 238 -0.79 14.81 24.95
C GLY A 238 -0.02 14.45 23.67
N GLN A 239 1.30 14.62 23.69
CA GLN A 239 2.18 14.17 22.60
C GLN A 239 2.95 12.92 23.06
N PRO A 240 3.04 11.86 22.23
CA PRO A 240 3.97 10.76 22.46
C PRO A 240 5.41 11.27 22.63
N VAL A 241 6.18 10.58 23.46
CA VAL A 241 7.57 10.90 23.80
C VAL A 241 8.50 9.92 23.10
N TYR A 242 9.70 10.38 22.76
CA TYR A 242 10.73 9.49 22.24
C TYR A 242 11.23 8.55 23.34
N ILE A 243 11.33 7.26 23.02
CA ILE A 243 11.90 6.26 23.91
C ILE A 243 13.42 6.48 23.99
N ASP A 244 13.94 6.70 25.21
CA ASP A 244 15.38 6.92 25.42
C ASP A 244 16.22 5.67 25.18
N ASP A 245 15.79 4.51 25.72
CA ASP A 245 16.43 3.21 25.51
C ASP A 245 15.68 2.40 24.45
N ALA A 246 15.85 2.83 23.19
CA ALA A 246 15.26 2.17 22.03
C ALA A 246 15.64 0.68 21.96
N ALA A 247 16.88 0.33 22.31
CA ALA A 247 17.39 -1.04 22.23
C ALA A 247 16.65 -1.97 23.20
N SER A 248 16.49 -1.58 24.47
CA SER A 248 15.75 -2.38 25.45
C SER A 248 14.27 -2.52 25.08
N ALA A 249 13.62 -1.43 24.65
CA ALA A 249 12.23 -1.46 24.20
C ALA A 249 12.02 -2.40 23.00
N CYS A 250 12.93 -2.36 22.03
CA CYS A 250 12.91 -3.26 20.87
C CYS A 250 13.13 -4.73 21.29
N GLN A 251 14.02 -4.98 22.25
CA GLN A 251 14.29 -6.31 22.79
C GLN A 251 13.06 -6.92 23.45
N ASP A 252 12.45 -6.17 24.37
CA ASP A 252 11.30 -6.62 25.15
C ASP A 252 10.10 -6.90 24.25
N LEU A 253 9.88 -6.05 23.24
CA LEU A 253 8.80 -6.24 22.28
C LEU A 253 9.04 -7.47 21.39
N ALA A 254 10.27 -7.66 20.89
CA ALA A 254 10.63 -8.85 20.11
C ALA A 254 10.44 -10.14 20.91
N ALA A 255 10.90 -10.16 22.17
CA ALA A 255 10.72 -11.28 23.07
C ALA A 255 9.23 -11.56 23.36
N SER A 256 8.43 -10.52 23.53
CA SER A 256 6.98 -10.63 23.77
C SER A 256 6.25 -11.30 22.59
N VAL A 257 6.52 -10.87 21.36
CA VAL A 257 5.93 -11.45 20.13
C VAL A 257 6.30 -12.93 20.00
N LEU A 258 7.59 -13.26 20.09
CA LEU A 258 8.05 -14.65 19.93
C LEU A 258 7.55 -15.56 21.05
N LYS A 259 7.51 -15.07 22.30
CA LYS A 259 6.98 -15.83 23.43
C LYS A 259 5.50 -16.14 23.28
N ARG A 260 4.70 -15.20 22.77
CA ARG A 260 3.26 -15.39 22.53
C ARG A 260 3.00 -16.51 21.52
N HIS A 261 3.87 -16.63 20.53
CA HIS A 261 3.75 -17.58 19.42
C HIS A 261 4.70 -18.78 19.50
N ALA A 262 5.34 -19.01 20.65
CA ALA A 262 6.39 -20.03 20.80
C ALA A 262 5.93 -21.45 20.44
N SER A 263 4.65 -21.77 20.64
CA SER A 263 4.05 -23.07 20.31
C SER A 263 4.03 -23.39 18.81
N LEU A 264 4.12 -22.38 17.94
CA LEU A 264 4.20 -22.58 16.48
C LEU A 264 5.59 -23.07 16.05
N PHE A 265 6.62 -22.71 16.81
CA PHE A 265 8.01 -23.04 16.52
C PHE A 265 8.48 -24.32 17.20
N LYS A 266 7.99 -24.63 18.41
CA LYS A 266 8.53 -25.70 19.25
C LYS A 266 7.44 -26.67 19.73
N SER A 267 7.69 -27.95 19.51
CA SER A 267 6.84 -29.06 19.97
C SER A 267 7.18 -29.48 21.41
N GLU A 268 6.20 -29.97 22.17
CA GLU A 268 6.46 -30.52 23.51
C GLU A 268 7.35 -31.77 23.45
N ARG A 269 8.36 -31.84 24.33
CA ARG A 269 9.26 -33.00 24.46
C ARG A 269 8.68 -34.02 25.41
N LYS A 270 8.79 -35.30 25.07
CA LYS A 270 8.36 -36.42 25.91
C LYS A 270 9.43 -36.70 26.97
N SER A 271 9.05 -36.63 28.24
CA SER A 271 9.90 -37.08 29.35
C SER A 271 9.81 -38.60 29.52
N PRO A 272 10.91 -39.29 29.87
CA PRO A 272 10.86 -40.72 30.20
C PRO A 272 9.90 -40.97 31.36
N GLN A 273 8.99 -41.94 31.22
CA GLN A 273 8.09 -42.28 32.32
C GLN A 273 8.90 -42.83 33.51
N PRO A 274 8.76 -42.26 34.73
CA PRO A 274 9.42 -42.80 35.90
C PRO A 274 8.83 -44.18 36.20
N VAL A 275 9.68 -45.21 36.20
CA VAL A 275 9.26 -46.57 36.55
C VAL A 275 8.84 -46.57 38.03
N ALA A 276 7.54 -46.67 38.30
CA ALA A 276 7.02 -46.74 39.66
C ALA A 276 7.64 -47.96 40.37
N LYS A 277 8.37 -47.73 41.46
CA LYS A 277 8.87 -48.81 42.33
C LYS A 277 7.67 -49.54 42.93
N GLN A 278 7.22 -50.63 42.31
CA GLN A 278 6.23 -51.52 42.92
C GLN A 278 6.81 -52.08 44.22
N GLN A 279 6.34 -51.56 45.36
CA GLN A 279 6.62 -52.15 46.66
C GLN A 279 5.70 -53.36 46.81
N ILE A 280 6.27 -54.55 46.65
CA ILE A 280 5.56 -55.79 46.95
C ILE A 280 5.34 -55.85 48.46
N GLY A 281 4.08 -55.94 48.91
CA GLY A 281 3.74 -56.12 50.31
C GLY A 281 4.15 -57.51 50.82
N MET A 282 4.52 -57.62 52.09
CA MET A 282 5.01 -58.88 52.70
C MET A 282 4.10 -60.11 52.44
N GLY A 283 2.79 -59.91 52.34
CA GLY A 283 1.82 -60.97 52.06
C GLY A 283 1.88 -61.53 50.63
N GLU A 284 2.11 -60.68 49.61
CA GLU A 284 2.25 -61.13 48.21
C GLU A 284 3.57 -61.88 47.98
N ALA A 285 4.63 -61.48 48.68
CA ALA A 285 5.92 -62.17 48.64
C ALA A 285 5.82 -63.59 49.23
N ALA A 286 5.07 -63.75 50.33
CA ALA A 286 4.83 -65.05 50.96
C ALA A 286 4.02 -66.00 50.05
N GLY A 287 2.98 -65.48 49.38
CA GLY A 287 2.19 -66.26 48.41
C GLY A 287 3.02 -66.74 47.20
N LYS A 288 3.91 -65.88 46.68
CA LYS A 288 4.80 -66.24 45.56
C LYS A 288 5.96 -67.16 45.98
N LEU A 289 6.44 -67.10 47.23
CA LEU A 289 7.41 -68.05 47.76
C LEU A 289 6.77 -69.45 47.94
N ALA A 290 5.52 -69.51 48.41
CA ALA A 290 4.80 -70.77 48.55
C ALA A 290 4.54 -71.44 47.20
N SER A 291 4.21 -70.67 46.14
CA SER A 291 4.12 -71.21 44.78
C SER A 291 5.49 -71.64 44.25
N PHE A 292 6.56 -70.92 44.58
CA PHE A 292 7.93 -71.31 44.24
C PHE A 292 8.29 -72.66 44.88
N ILE A 293 8.14 -72.84 46.20
CA ILE A 293 8.44 -74.12 46.88
C ILE A 293 7.60 -75.27 46.29
N ARG A 294 6.32 -75.01 45.97
CA ARG A 294 5.42 -76.00 45.36
C ARG A 294 5.83 -76.39 43.94
N LEU A 295 6.42 -75.46 43.17
CA LEU A 295 6.92 -75.69 41.81
C LEU A 295 8.34 -76.29 41.81
N THR A 296 9.20 -75.95 42.77
CA THR A 296 10.60 -76.41 42.82
C THR A 296 10.74 -77.87 43.28
N ILE A 297 9.74 -78.43 43.97
CA ILE A 297 9.68 -79.86 44.31
C ILE A 297 9.33 -80.73 43.07
N GLY A 298 8.83 -80.11 41.99
CA GLY A 298 8.34 -80.81 40.80
C GLY A 298 9.39 -81.13 39.72
N GLN A 299 10.26 -80.20 39.31
CA GLN A 299 11.44 -80.39 38.43
C GLN A 299 11.99 -79.02 37.93
N ALA A 300 13.32 -78.86 37.95
CA ALA A 300 14.20 -77.89 37.26
C ALA A 300 13.99 -76.35 37.46
N PRO A 301 14.91 -75.64 38.15
CA PRO A 301 14.85 -74.19 38.37
C PRO A 301 15.25 -73.31 37.16
N SER A 302 15.76 -73.88 36.06
CA SER A 302 16.15 -73.10 34.87
C SER A 302 14.98 -72.66 33.99
N LYS A 303 13.81 -73.31 34.06
CA LYS A 303 12.64 -72.96 33.23
C LYS A 303 11.85 -71.73 33.72
N TRP A 304 11.95 -71.39 35.01
CA TRP A 304 11.19 -70.28 35.59
C TRP A 304 11.72 -68.90 35.14
N TYR A 305 13.04 -68.74 35.00
CA TYR A 305 13.65 -67.50 34.52
C TYR A 305 13.28 -67.21 33.06
N SER A 306 13.17 -68.25 32.21
CA SER A 306 12.68 -68.13 30.83
C SER A 306 11.16 -67.96 30.69
N LEU A 307 10.37 -68.23 31.75
CA LEU A 307 8.90 -68.10 31.75
C LEU A 307 8.43 -66.76 32.35
N MET A 308 9.21 -66.13 33.23
CA MET A 308 8.95 -64.76 33.73
C MET A 308 9.66 -63.66 32.96
N VAL A 309 10.75 -63.97 32.25
CA VAL A 309 11.23 -63.16 31.11
C VAL A 309 10.35 -63.53 29.92
N GLY A 310 9.07 -63.16 30.01
CA GLY A 310 8.15 -63.26 28.90
C GLY A 310 8.72 -62.49 27.72
N SER A 311 8.82 -63.18 26.59
CA SER A 311 9.06 -62.66 25.25
C SER A 311 8.39 -61.31 25.04
N ALA A 312 9.16 -60.23 25.15
CA ALA A 312 8.89 -58.97 24.50
C ALA A 312 9.76 -58.94 23.22
N PRO A 313 9.21 -58.52 22.08
CA PRO A 313 9.75 -58.86 20.79
C PRO A 313 11.10 -58.17 20.54
N ASP A 314 12.14 -58.97 20.26
CA ASP A 314 13.38 -58.57 19.58
C ASP A 314 13.15 -58.01 18.16
N GLN A 315 11.94 -57.56 17.82
CA GLN A 315 11.55 -57.02 16.52
C GLN A 315 11.19 -55.52 16.53
N ALA A 316 11.28 -54.81 17.66
CA ALA A 316 10.99 -53.37 17.70
C ALA A 316 12.23 -52.47 17.47
N ALA A 317 13.44 -52.95 17.76
CA ALA A 317 14.65 -52.12 17.63
C ALA A 317 15.29 -52.14 16.22
N SER A 318 15.09 -53.19 15.42
CA SER A 318 15.76 -53.34 14.12
C SER A 318 14.96 -52.85 12.90
N ARG A 319 13.66 -52.58 13.04
CA ARG A 319 12.79 -52.14 11.92
C ARG A 319 12.64 -50.62 11.77
N MET A 320 13.00 -49.83 12.78
CA MET A 320 12.97 -48.35 12.67
C MET A 320 14.35 -47.75 12.37
N GLN A 321 15.43 -48.47 12.64
CA GLN A 321 16.80 -48.05 12.33
C GLN A 321 17.11 -48.10 10.81
N SER A 322 16.32 -48.81 10.00
CA SER A 322 16.44 -48.78 8.52
C SER A 322 15.51 -47.77 7.85
N LEU A 323 14.46 -47.31 8.54
CA LEU A 323 13.47 -46.36 8.02
C LEU A 323 13.85 -44.89 8.29
N VAL A 324 14.61 -44.62 9.36
CA VAL A 324 15.12 -43.27 9.68
C VAL A 324 16.54 -43.04 9.14
N PHE A 325 17.29 -44.10 8.84
CA PHE A 325 18.71 -44.03 8.45
C PHE A 325 19.04 -44.69 7.09
N GLY A 326 18.03 -45.10 6.30
CA GLY A 326 18.19 -45.80 5.01
C GLY A 326 17.94 -44.94 3.76
N ASP A 327 18.66 -45.28 2.69
CA ASP A 327 18.68 -44.80 1.29
C ASP A 327 19.21 -43.40 0.92
N ASP A 328 19.36 -42.45 1.86
CA ASP A 328 20.04 -41.17 1.54
C ASP A 328 20.92 -40.62 2.70
N PRO A 329 22.18 -41.09 2.84
CA PRO A 329 23.07 -40.70 3.93
C PRO A 329 23.45 -39.20 3.90
N SER A 330 23.20 -38.51 2.78
CA SER A 330 23.59 -37.12 2.57
C SER A 330 22.77 -36.14 3.42
N ASN A 331 21.44 -36.22 3.39
CA ASN A 331 20.54 -35.34 4.16
C ASN A 331 20.72 -35.53 5.67
N PHE A 332 20.89 -36.77 6.12
CA PHE A 332 21.14 -37.06 7.52
C PHE A 332 22.51 -36.57 7.99
N ALA A 333 23.57 -36.70 7.17
CA ALA A 333 24.86 -36.10 7.46
C ALA A 333 24.80 -34.57 7.51
N VAL A 334 24.03 -33.93 6.62
CA VAL A 334 23.85 -32.47 6.65
C VAL A 334 23.12 -32.00 7.91
N VAL A 335 22.16 -32.75 8.46
CA VAL A 335 21.48 -32.36 9.72
C VAL A 335 22.26 -32.77 10.98
N ALA A 336 22.88 -33.95 10.97
CA ALA A 336 23.57 -34.51 12.13
C ALA A 336 25.03 -34.06 12.26
N ASP A 337 25.70 -33.79 11.14
CA ASP A 337 27.09 -33.31 11.06
C ASP A 337 27.17 -31.85 10.56
N GLY A 338 26.04 -31.26 10.12
CA GLY A 338 25.97 -29.87 9.67
C GLY A 338 26.32 -28.87 10.75
N GLN A 339 27.54 -28.37 10.67
CA GLN A 339 28.06 -27.36 11.56
C GLN A 339 27.66 -25.97 11.03
N LEU A 340 26.44 -25.52 11.36
CA LEU A 340 26.00 -24.12 11.12
C LEU A 340 26.98 -23.08 11.69
N LEU A 341 27.72 -23.47 12.75
CA LEU A 341 28.71 -22.65 13.44
C LEU A 341 30.10 -22.66 12.80
N SER A 342 30.40 -23.60 11.89
CA SER A 342 31.70 -23.64 11.20
C SER A 342 31.66 -23.01 9.81
N GLY A 343 30.51 -22.46 9.39
CA GLY A 343 30.31 -21.82 8.09
C GLY A 343 30.33 -22.77 6.89
N THR A 344 30.35 -24.09 7.10
CA THR A 344 30.43 -25.09 6.02
C THR A 344 29.09 -25.46 5.40
N ALA A 345 27.98 -25.28 6.12
CA ALA A 345 26.62 -25.49 5.63
C ALA A 345 25.75 -24.26 5.96
N ASP A 346 24.94 -23.82 5.00
CA ASP A 346 23.99 -22.72 5.19
C ASP A 346 22.75 -23.22 5.95
N TRP A 347 22.09 -22.33 6.69
CA TRP A 347 20.86 -22.64 7.43
C TRP A 347 19.75 -23.18 6.52
N GLN A 348 19.72 -22.73 5.26
CA GLN A 348 18.80 -23.19 4.24
C GLN A 348 19.00 -24.68 3.96
N GLN A 349 20.24 -25.09 3.75
CA GLN A 349 20.59 -26.49 3.48
C GLN A 349 20.22 -27.40 4.65
N VAL A 350 20.45 -26.92 5.88
CA VAL A 350 20.08 -27.66 7.10
C VAL A 350 18.56 -27.77 7.26
N SER A 351 17.80 -26.70 6.97
CA SER A 351 16.34 -26.71 7.01
C SER A 351 15.72 -27.60 5.92
N GLU A 352 16.25 -27.56 4.70
CA GLU A 352 15.81 -28.43 3.60
C GLU A 352 16.07 -29.89 3.91
N ALA A 353 17.27 -30.22 4.40
CA ALA A 353 17.61 -31.57 4.82
C ALA A 353 16.73 -32.06 5.98
N ALA A 354 16.39 -31.17 6.94
CA ALA A 354 15.45 -31.47 8.01
C ALA A 354 14.03 -31.72 7.49
N GLY A 355 13.56 -30.93 6.52
CA GLY A 355 12.27 -31.13 5.86
C GLY A 355 12.19 -32.45 5.11
N ASN A 356 13.23 -32.82 4.36
CA ASN A 356 13.33 -34.10 3.67
C ASN A 356 13.29 -35.27 4.66
N LEU A 357 14.00 -35.17 5.79
CA LEU A 357 13.97 -36.19 6.85
C LEU A 357 12.60 -36.31 7.53
N ASP A 358 11.92 -35.19 7.81
CA ASP A 358 10.57 -35.22 8.39
C ASP A 358 9.56 -35.88 7.43
N GLN A 359 9.62 -35.57 6.13
CA GLN A 359 8.78 -36.21 5.11
C GLN A 359 9.01 -37.72 5.02
N LEU A 360 10.27 -38.16 5.00
CA LEU A 360 10.62 -39.59 4.99
C LEU A 360 10.12 -40.30 6.25
N SER A 361 10.16 -39.64 7.41
CA SER A 361 9.76 -40.23 8.69
C SER A 361 8.23 -40.43 8.84
N ASN A 362 7.42 -39.61 8.19
CA ASN A 362 5.94 -39.63 8.29
C ASN A 362 5.27 -40.50 7.20
N GLY A 363 6.03 -40.96 6.20
CA GLY A 363 5.58 -41.86 5.12
C GLY A 363 4.79 -41.18 3.98
N PRO A 364 4.54 -41.89 2.85
CA PRO A 364 4.08 -41.30 1.58
C PRO A 364 2.67 -40.68 1.55
N ARG A 365 1.95 -40.63 2.69
CA ARG A 365 0.54 -40.20 2.77
C ARG A 365 0.27 -39.10 3.81
N ALA A 366 1.30 -38.59 4.48
CA ALA A 366 1.14 -37.49 5.42
C ALA A 366 1.29 -36.15 4.69
N HIS A 367 0.25 -35.68 4.00
CA HIS A 367 0.16 -34.28 3.59
C HIS A 367 -0.12 -33.43 4.83
N GLN A 368 0.91 -33.13 5.62
CA GLN A 368 0.79 -32.17 6.72
C GLN A 368 0.83 -30.75 6.14
N ALA A 369 -0.13 -29.91 6.56
CA ALA A 369 -0.08 -28.49 6.26
C ALA A 369 1.19 -27.89 6.89
N ALA A 370 1.94 -27.10 6.13
CA ALA A 370 3.05 -26.31 6.65
C ALA A 370 2.59 -25.46 7.85
N GLY A 371 3.51 -25.11 8.75
CA GLY A 371 3.16 -24.27 9.91
C GLY A 371 2.58 -22.93 9.44
N ASP A 372 1.38 -22.59 9.90
CA ASP A 372 0.79 -21.28 9.61
C ASP A 372 1.38 -20.23 10.57
N PHE A 373 2.35 -19.47 10.06
CA PHE A 373 2.99 -18.38 10.80
C PHE A 373 2.31 -17.02 10.59
N SER A 374 1.16 -16.98 9.92
CA SER A 374 0.39 -15.75 9.70
C SER A 374 0.21 -14.88 10.95
N PRO A 375 -0.19 -15.43 12.13
CA PRO A 375 -0.35 -14.60 13.32
C PRO A 375 0.99 -14.04 13.84
N VAL A 376 2.11 -14.74 13.63
CA VAL A 376 3.45 -14.27 14.03
C VAL A 376 3.85 -13.06 13.20
N TRP A 377 3.73 -13.15 11.88
CA TRP A 377 4.17 -12.09 10.98
C TRP A 377 3.23 -10.90 10.98
N SER A 378 1.93 -11.13 11.15
CA SER A 378 0.98 -10.04 11.39
C SER A 378 1.32 -9.28 12.68
N ASP A 379 1.66 -9.98 13.78
CA ASP A 379 2.07 -9.33 15.03
C ASP A 379 3.44 -8.64 14.91
N PHE A 380 4.40 -9.26 14.24
CA PHE A 380 5.72 -8.67 13.98
C PHE A 380 5.61 -7.34 13.20
N MET A 381 4.84 -7.33 12.10
CA MET A 381 4.58 -6.12 11.33
C MET A 381 3.84 -5.07 12.17
N ALA A 382 2.81 -5.48 12.92
CA ALA A 382 2.05 -4.58 13.78
C ALA A 382 2.95 -3.90 14.84
N CYS A 383 3.82 -4.66 15.49
CA CYS A 383 4.78 -4.16 16.48
C CYS A 383 5.82 -3.22 15.85
N GLY A 384 6.37 -3.57 14.68
CA GLY A 384 7.34 -2.73 13.97
C GLY A 384 6.78 -1.36 13.57
N LEU A 385 5.50 -1.31 13.12
CA LEU A 385 4.81 -0.05 12.81
C LEU A 385 4.43 0.72 14.09
N MET A 386 3.98 0.01 15.13
CA MET A 386 3.59 0.61 16.42
C MET A 386 4.74 1.31 17.12
N LEU A 387 5.96 0.77 17.03
CA LEU A 387 7.16 1.43 17.57
C LEU A 387 7.40 2.81 16.97
N VAL A 388 6.91 3.07 15.75
CA VAL A 388 7.10 4.33 15.03
C VAL A 388 5.92 5.28 15.21
N ASP A 389 4.68 4.79 15.07
CA ASP A 389 3.50 5.65 15.09
C ASP A 389 2.69 5.60 16.39
N GLY A 390 3.11 4.80 17.36
CA GLY A 390 2.46 4.65 18.67
C GLY A 390 1.04 4.09 18.62
N GLY A 391 0.58 3.56 17.48
CA GLY A 391 -0.80 3.10 17.28
C GLY A 391 -1.04 1.68 17.80
N ASP A 392 -2.11 1.50 18.59
CA ASP A 392 -2.53 0.18 19.05
C ASP A 392 -3.04 -0.67 17.87
N ARG A 393 -2.61 -1.93 17.83
CA ARG A 393 -2.94 -2.88 16.74
C ARG A 393 -3.28 -4.25 17.29
N GLY A 394 -4.56 -4.58 17.28
CA GLY A 394 -5.07 -5.85 17.80
C GLY A 394 -4.80 -5.98 19.30
N GLN A 395 -4.00 -6.98 19.68
CA GLN A 395 -3.60 -7.19 21.08
C GLN A 395 -2.32 -6.44 21.46
N ASN A 396 -1.66 -5.78 20.50
CA ASN A 396 -0.43 -5.04 20.73
C ASN A 396 -0.78 -3.60 21.13
N GLN A 397 -0.40 -3.23 22.35
CA GLN A 397 -0.57 -1.88 22.90
C GLN A 397 0.75 -1.13 22.82
N ALA A 398 0.67 0.18 22.57
CA ALA A 398 1.84 1.04 22.52
C ALA A 398 2.66 0.98 23.81
N ILE A 399 3.97 1.08 23.68
CA ILE A 399 4.89 1.17 24.82
C ILE A 399 4.58 2.48 25.56
N MET A 400 4.55 2.44 26.89
CA MET A 400 4.29 3.62 27.72
C MET A 400 5.60 4.11 28.34
N VAL A 401 5.90 5.41 28.19
CA VAL A 401 6.98 6.11 28.88
C VAL A 401 6.34 6.99 29.95
N GLY A 402 6.34 6.51 31.19
CA GLY A 402 5.52 7.11 32.25
C GLY A 402 4.03 6.95 31.94
N ASN A 403 3.33 8.06 31.70
CA ASN A 403 1.91 8.08 31.32
C ASN A 403 1.67 8.41 29.83
N GLU A 404 2.73 8.65 29.06
CA GLU A 404 2.65 9.04 27.65
C GLU A 404 3.07 7.87 26.76
N ARG A 405 2.57 7.83 25.52
CA ARG A 405 2.97 6.79 24.55
C ARG A 405 4.41 7.02 24.12
N GLY A 406 5.18 5.95 24.02
CA GLY A 406 6.55 5.94 23.52
C GLY A 406 6.60 5.67 22.02
N VAL A 407 7.40 6.44 21.30
CA VAL A 407 7.77 6.20 19.89
C VAL A 407 9.29 6.22 19.72
N LEU A 408 9.80 5.53 18.72
CA LEU A 408 11.21 5.58 18.37
C LEU A 408 11.59 6.93 17.77
N ARG A 409 12.87 7.29 17.86
CA ARG A 409 13.39 8.54 17.28
C ARG A 409 13.76 8.37 15.81
N HIS A 410 14.28 7.21 15.44
CA HIS A 410 14.69 6.90 14.07
C HIS A 410 13.98 5.65 13.55
N MET A 411 13.59 5.67 12.27
CA MET A 411 12.98 4.52 11.59
C MET A 411 13.88 3.29 11.62
N SER A 412 15.19 3.52 11.51
CA SER A 412 16.25 2.49 11.54
C SER A 412 16.31 1.71 12.85
N ASP A 413 15.81 2.28 13.95
CA ASP A 413 15.74 1.60 15.26
C ASP A 413 14.65 0.50 15.24
N SER A 414 13.64 0.59 14.37
CA SER A 414 12.67 -0.49 14.16
C SER A 414 13.18 -1.47 13.11
N ALA A 415 13.41 -0.99 11.89
CA ALA A 415 14.02 -1.77 10.82
C ALA A 415 14.90 -0.88 9.91
N PRO A 416 16.14 -1.29 9.60
CA PRO A 416 16.99 -0.59 8.65
C PRO A 416 16.37 -0.53 7.26
N ALA A 417 16.67 0.53 6.52
CA ALA A 417 16.24 0.70 5.14
C ALA A 417 16.98 -0.27 4.19
N PRO A 418 16.44 -0.56 2.99
CA PRO A 418 17.09 -1.42 2.01
C PRO A 418 18.48 -0.94 1.54
N ASP A 419 18.71 0.37 1.53
CA ASP A 419 19.98 1.00 1.16
C ASP A 419 21.02 0.97 2.30
N GLU A 420 20.59 0.72 3.54
CA GLU A 420 21.46 0.54 4.71
C GLU A 420 22.02 -0.88 4.84
N TRP A 421 21.75 -1.78 3.89
CA TRP A 421 22.31 -3.13 3.89
C TRP A 421 23.82 -3.14 3.67
N PHE A 422 24.51 -4.11 4.25
CA PHE A 422 25.95 -4.24 4.05
C PHE A 422 26.22 -4.76 2.63
N THR A 423 26.67 -3.86 1.75
CA THR A 423 27.02 -4.14 0.35
C THR A 423 28.49 -3.89 0.04
N ASP A 424 29.25 -3.40 1.01
CA ASP A 424 30.63 -2.93 0.90
C ASP A 424 31.64 -4.10 0.89
N ILE A 425 31.44 -5.00 -0.08
CA ILE A 425 32.24 -6.19 -0.35
C ILE A 425 32.85 -5.98 -1.74
N GLY A 426 34.18 -5.90 -1.81
CA GLY A 426 34.90 -5.75 -3.07
C GLY A 426 34.59 -6.89 -4.05
N THR A 427 34.60 -6.61 -5.35
CA THR A 427 34.16 -7.56 -6.40
C THR A 427 34.90 -8.90 -6.35
N ARG A 428 36.20 -8.88 -5.99
CA ARG A 428 37.03 -10.09 -5.87
C ARG A 428 36.57 -10.97 -4.71
N LEU A 429 36.40 -10.38 -3.53
CA LEU A 429 35.86 -11.07 -2.36
C LEU A 429 34.45 -11.59 -2.62
N ARG A 430 33.58 -10.77 -3.24
CA ARG A 430 32.20 -11.14 -3.58
C ARG A 430 32.13 -12.41 -4.43
N ASN A 431 32.99 -12.52 -5.45
CA ASN A 431 33.04 -13.68 -6.34
C ASN A 431 33.52 -14.96 -5.63
N GLN A 432 34.38 -14.84 -4.61
CA GLN A 432 34.86 -16.00 -3.84
C GLN A 432 33.92 -16.41 -2.70
N ILE A 433 33.32 -15.43 -2.02
CA ILE A 433 32.43 -15.65 -0.88
C ILE A 433 31.05 -16.11 -1.37
N GLY A 434 30.60 -15.64 -2.54
CA GLY A 434 29.26 -15.93 -3.06
C GLY A 434 28.13 -15.17 -2.33
N ILE A 435 28.46 -14.21 -1.47
CA ILE A 435 27.52 -13.35 -0.75
C ILE A 435 27.73 -11.91 -1.22
N GLY A 436 26.70 -11.32 -1.81
CA GLY A 436 26.76 -9.96 -2.37
C GLY A 436 26.28 -8.86 -1.41
N ARG A 437 25.38 -9.21 -0.49
CA ARG A 437 24.78 -8.30 0.48
C ARG A 437 24.26 -9.06 1.69
N VAL A 438 24.27 -8.44 2.87
CA VAL A 438 23.66 -8.99 4.10
C VAL A 438 22.88 -7.91 4.84
N GLN A 439 21.80 -8.32 5.51
CA GLN A 439 20.95 -7.44 6.30
C GLN A 439 21.22 -7.61 7.81
N ALA A 440 20.99 -6.56 8.60
CA ALA A 440 21.25 -6.60 10.05
C ALA A 440 20.36 -7.62 10.77
N ALA A 441 19.16 -7.87 10.23
CA ALA A 441 18.22 -8.89 10.69
C ALA A 441 18.60 -10.32 10.33
N ASP A 442 19.69 -10.54 9.60
CA ASP A 442 20.20 -11.88 9.26
C ASP A 442 21.49 -12.22 10.05
N PRO A 443 21.41 -12.51 11.36
CA PRO A 443 22.59 -12.91 12.14
C PRO A 443 23.33 -14.12 11.56
N LEU A 444 22.62 -15.07 10.95
CA LEU A 444 23.22 -16.29 10.40
C LEU A 444 24.01 -15.98 9.11
N GLY A 445 23.45 -15.15 8.22
CA GLY A 445 24.14 -14.65 7.04
C GLY A 445 25.33 -13.76 7.39
N VAL A 446 25.20 -12.88 8.39
CA VAL A 446 26.31 -12.06 8.91
C VAL A 446 27.41 -12.94 9.50
N HIS A 447 27.06 -13.96 10.27
CA HIS A 447 28.03 -14.91 10.82
C HIS A 447 28.75 -15.70 9.72
N THR A 448 27.99 -16.20 8.74
CA THR A 448 28.55 -16.93 7.58
C THR A 448 29.49 -16.05 6.77
N LEU A 449 29.13 -14.79 6.52
CA LEU A 449 30.00 -13.82 5.86
C LEU A 449 31.29 -13.60 6.65
N ARG A 450 31.19 -13.42 7.97
CA ARG A 450 32.34 -13.24 8.87
C ARG A 450 33.30 -14.44 8.82
N GLU A 451 32.79 -15.66 8.97
CA GLU A 451 33.62 -16.88 8.93
C GLU A 451 34.32 -17.04 7.57
N ARG A 452 33.61 -16.79 6.46
CA ARG A 452 34.20 -16.81 5.12
C ARG A 452 35.29 -15.74 4.97
N LEU A 453 35.06 -14.52 5.46
CA LEU A 453 36.07 -13.45 5.46
C LEU A 453 37.30 -13.83 6.31
N MET A 454 37.11 -14.43 7.49
CA MET A 454 38.21 -14.91 8.32
C MET A 454 39.03 -16.01 7.62
N SER A 455 38.36 -16.94 6.93
CA SER A 455 39.07 -17.96 6.14
C SER A 455 39.86 -17.35 4.98
N LEU A 456 39.32 -16.32 4.32
CA LEU A 456 40.03 -15.60 3.24
C LEU A 456 41.14 -14.71 3.76
N ALA A 457 41.03 -14.19 4.98
CA ALA A 457 42.09 -13.41 5.61
C ALA A 457 43.38 -14.22 5.83
N SER A 458 43.27 -15.54 5.93
CA SER A 458 44.43 -16.45 5.99
C SER A 458 45.20 -16.57 4.65
N HIS A 459 44.62 -16.09 3.54
CA HIS A 459 45.27 -16.10 2.22
C HIS A 459 46.08 -14.81 1.97
N PRO A 460 47.39 -14.88 1.71
CA PRO A 460 48.27 -13.69 1.60
C PRO A 460 47.85 -12.64 0.56
N SER A 461 47.20 -13.06 -0.53
CA SER A 461 46.80 -12.16 -1.62
C SER A 461 45.52 -11.37 -1.34
N LEU A 462 44.72 -11.77 -0.33
CA LEU A 462 43.41 -11.21 -0.03
C LEU A 462 43.29 -10.70 1.41
N SER A 463 44.31 -10.90 2.25
CA SER A 463 44.23 -10.62 3.69
C SER A 463 43.82 -9.18 4.00
N ARG A 464 44.47 -8.20 3.35
CA ARG A 464 44.19 -6.78 3.59
C ARG A 464 42.75 -6.40 3.25
N GLU A 465 42.25 -6.83 2.10
CA GLU A 465 40.88 -6.52 1.65
C GLU A 465 39.85 -7.22 2.56
N ALA A 466 40.13 -8.46 2.98
CA ALA A 466 39.28 -9.22 3.88
C ALA A 466 39.23 -8.62 5.29
N GLU A 467 40.38 -8.24 5.87
CA GLU A 467 40.46 -7.59 7.18
C GLU A 467 39.76 -6.22 7.21
N GLU A 468 39.94 -5.41 6.16
CA GLU A 468 39.26 -4.12 6.04
C GLU A 468 37.74 -4.29 5.89
N THR A 469 37.30 -5.27 5.10
CA THR A 469 35.87 -5.61 4.97
C THR A 469 35.29 -6.15 6.27
N LEU A 470 36.05 -6.93 7.04
CA LEU A 470 35.64 -7.44 8.35
C LEU A 470 35.49 -6.30 9.38
N ARG A 471 36.42 -5.34 9.41
CA ARG A 471 36.28 -4.13 10.24
C ARG A 471 35.03 -3.33 9.90
N ARG A 472 34.79 -3.08 8.60
CA ARG A 472 33.59 -2.37 8.13
C ARG A 472 32.30 -3.12 8.45
N LEU A 473 32.31 -4.46 8.35
CA LEU A 473 31.19 -5.31 8.75
C LEU A 473 30.88 -5.19 10.24
N ASP A 474 31.91 -5.17 11.10
CA ASP A 474 31.74 -5.03 12.56
C ASP A 474 31.23 -3.63 12.94
N GLU A 475 31.76 -2.58 12.32
CA GLU A 475 31.29 -1.19 12.50
C GLU A 475 29.83 -1.03 12.04
N TRP A 476 29.47 -1.57 10.88
CA TRP A 476 28.09 -1.58 10.38
C TRP A 476 27.16 -2.36 11.30
N LYS A 477 27.55 -3.57 11.73
CA LYS A 477 26.77 -4.39 12.66
C LYS A 477 26.52 -3.65 13.97
N GLY A 478 27.51 -2.96 14.51
CA GLY A 478 27.38 -2.16 15.73
C GLY A 478 26.29 -1.09 15.65
N ARG A 479 26.03 -0.51 14.47
CA ARG A 479 25.00 0.52 14.26
C ARG A 479 23.58 -0.04 14.17
N HIS A 480 23.39 -1.21 13.55
CA HIS A 480 22.04 -1.71 13.21
C HIS A 480 21.60 -2.94 14.03
N ALA A 481 22.51 -3.58 14.79
CA ALA A 481 22.21 -4.81 15.54
C ALA A 481 21.19 -4.63 16.69
N GLN A 482 20.95 -3.39 17.12
CA GLN A 482 20.00 -3.08 18.20
C GLN A 482 18.57 -2.83 17.69
N SER A 483 18.35 -2.80 16.37
CA SER A 483 17.02 -2.59 15.80
C SER A 483 16.04 -3.71 16.16
N TYR A 484 14.74 -3.42 16.23
CA TYR A 484 13.69 -4.41 16.49
C TYR A 484 13.77 -5.63 15.57
N ALA A 485 13.99 -5.39 14.27
CA ALA A 485 14.22 -6.46 13.30
C ALA A 485 15.49 -7.27 13.62
N ALA A 486 16.63 -6.62 13.90
CA ALA A 486 17.87 -7.31 14.24
C ALA A 486 17.75 -8.17 15.50
N GLN A 487 17.07 -7.67 16.53
CA GLN A 487 16.86 -8.40 17.77
C GLN A 487 15.92 -9.59 17.61
N THR A 488 14.86 -9.44 16.83
CA THR A 488 13.96 -10.56 16.50
C THR A 488 14.72 -11.63 15.73
N GLY A 489 15.53 -11.24 14.74
CA GLY A 489 16.39 -12.14 13.98
C GLY A 489 17.40 -12.88 14.85
N ALA A 490 18.00 -12.20 15.83
CA ALA A 490 18.93 -12.81 16.80
C ALA A 490 18.25 -13.88 17.66
N MET A 491 17.02 -13.62 18.14
CA MET A 491 16.27 -14.59 18.93
C MET A 491 15.89 -15.83 18.10
N LEU A 492 15.38 -15.65 16.88
CA LEU A 492 15.04 -16.76 15.98
C LEU A 492 16.29 -17.57 15.57
N ALA A 493 17.40 -16.88 15.27
CA ALA A 493 18.66 -17.54 14.95
C ALA A 493 19.19 -18.37 16.12
N ASN A 494 19.09 -17.87 17.36
CA ASN A 494 19.48 -18.61 18.55
C ASN A 494 18.61 -19.87 18.75
N GLU A 495 17.28 -19.76 18.61
CA GLU A 495 16.39 -20.93 18.72
C GLU A 495 16.66 -21.97 17.61
N LEU A 496 16.98 -21.53 16.39
CA LEU A 496 17.38 -22.43 15.30
C LEU A 496 18.69 -23.16 15.62
N LEU A 497 19.69 -22.43 16.12
CA LEU A 497 20.99 -23.00 16.51
C LEU A 497 20.86 -23.98 17.68
N ASP A 498 20.04 -23.65 18.68
CA ASP A 498 19.81 -24.51 19.84
C ASP A 498 19.03 -25.76 19.47
N THR A 499 18.03 -25.65 18.59
CA THR A 499 17.30 -26.80 18.05
C THR A 499 18.22 -27.68 17.18
N SER A 500 19.09 -27.08 16.37
CA SER A 500 20.10 -27.83 15.61
C SER A 500 21.03 -28.62 16.54
N ARG A 501 21.56 -28.00 17.61
CA ARG A 501 22.36 -28.69 18.64
C ARG A 501 21.58 -29.80 19.33
N GLU A 502 20.30 -29.57 19.63
CA GLU A 502 19.41 -30.58 20.20
C GLU A 502 19.30 -31.80 19.28
N VAL A 503 19.05 -31.59 17.98
CA VAL A 503 19.00 -32.67 16.97
C VAL A 503 20.31 -33.43 16.92
N GLN A 504 21.47 -32.74 16.91
CA GLN A 504 22.78 -33.40 16.90
C GLN A 504 22.99 -34.25 18.16
N ASN A 505 22.63 -33.75 19.34
CA ASN A 505 22.78 -34.47 20.60
C ASN A 505 21.85 -35.69 20.67
N LEU A 506 20.58 -35.54 20.27
CA LEU A 506 19.62 -36.63 20.21
C LEU A 506 20.03 -37.68 19.16
N ALA A 507 20.48 -37.25 17.98
CA ALA A 507 20.98 -38.16 16.94
C ALA A 507 22.19 -38.97 17.42
N ARG A 508 23.15 -38.35 18.12
CA ARG A 508 24.28 -39.06 18.74
C ARG A 508 23.81 -40.06 19.80
N THR A 509 22.86 -39.66 20.66
CA THR A 509 22.32 -40.51 21.73
C THR A 509 21.58 -41.72 21.16
N VAL A 510 20.76 -41.53 20.13
CA VAL A 510 20.04 -42.61 19.43
C VAL A 510 21.01 -43.52 18.69
N ARG A 511 22.06 -42.98 18.04
CA ARG A 511 23.11 -43.78 17.37
C ARG A 511 23.91 -44.65 18.35
N GLN A 512 24.21 -44.16 19.55
CA GLN A 512 25.01 -44.89 20.54
C GLN A 512 24.23 -46.02 21.24
N GLY A 513 22.89 -45.94 21.28
CA GLY A 513 22.01 -46.93 21.88
C GLY A 513 22.19 -47.09 23.41
N PRO A 514 21.25 -47.74 24.12
CA PRO A 514 21.49 -48.10 25.51
C PRO A 514 22.59 -49.16 25.57
N GLN A 515 23.79 -48.80 26.04
CA GLN A 515 24.81 -49.79 26.44
C GLN A 515 24.32 -50.53 27.69
N VAL A 516 23.45 -51.51 27.49
CA VAL A 516 23.19 -52.52 28.52
C VAL A 516 24.44 -53.39 28.55
N ASP A 517 25.27 -53.16 29.56
CA ASP A 517 26.47 -53.91 29.85
C ASP A 517 26.05 -55.37 30.19
N THR A 518 25.88 -56.18 29.15
CA THR A 518 25.49 -57.59 29.23
C THR A 518 26.66 -58.48 29.69
N SER A 519 27.74 -57.89 30.20
CA SER A 519 28.89 -58.59 30.75
C SER A 519 28.50 -59.30 32.06
N ASN A 520 27.95 -60.52 31.87
CA ASN A 520 27.49 -61.50 32.85
C ASN A 520 28.56 -62.01 33.85
N ALA A 521 29.63 -61.26 34.12
CA ALA A 521 30.73 -61.66 34.98
C ALA A 521 30.45 -61.45 36.48
N ASN A 522 29.75 -60.38 36.86
CA ASN A 522 29.45 -60.10 38.27
C ASN A 522 28.26 -60.91 38.82
N THR A 523 27.40 -61.45 37.96
CA THR A 523 26.18 -62.16 38.36
C THR A 523 26.44 -63.64 38.70
N GLN A 524 27.41 -64.30 38.04
CA GLN A 524 27.73 -65.72 38.30
C GLN A 524 28.45 -65.96 39.63
N GLY A 525 29.37 -65.09 40.04
CA GLY A 525 30.13 -65.23 41.30
C GLY A 525 29.25 -65.10 42.55
N ARG A 526 28.16 -64.33 42.44
CA ARG A 526 27.26 -64.00 43.56
C ARG A 526 26.11 -65.01 43.71
N GLN A 527 25.67 -65.63 42.61
CA GLN A 527 24.69 -66.73 42.61
C GLN A 527 25.23 -68.02 43.29
N ARG A 528 26.52 -68.33 43.15
CA ARG A 528 27.14 -69.46 43.88
C ARG A 528 27.05 -69.30 45.40
N ARG A 529 27.16 -68.06 45.91
CA ARG A 529 27.03 -67.77 47.34
C ARG A 529 25.61 -68.00 47.84
N ILE A 530 24.58 -67.56 47.11
CA ILE A 530 23.17 -67.73 47.52
C ILE A 530 22.74 -69.19 47.44
N GLY A 531 23.11 -69.92 46.37
CA GLY A 531 22.85 -71.36 46.25
C GLY A 531 23.59 -72.19 47.31
N MET A 532 24.78 -71.77 47.73
CA MET A 532 25.54 -72.39 48.82
C MET A 532 24.86 -72.16 50.18
N TRP A 533 24.42 -70.94 50.50
CA TRP A 533 23.71 -70.64 51.75
C TRP A 533 22.36 -71.37 51.85
N MET A 534 21.65 -71.55 50.74
CA MET A 534 20.39 -72.32 50.73
C MET A 534 20.64 -73.82 50.95
N ARG A 535 21.71 -74.40 50.37
CA ARG A 535 22.15 -75.77 50.68
C ARG A 535 22.57 -75.94 52.13
N VAL A 536 23.28 -74.95 52.70
CA VAL A 536 23.66 -74.95 54.12
C VAL A 536 22.43 -74.89 55.03
N LEU A 537 21.44 -74.03 54.75
CA LEU A 537 20.20 -73.95 55.54
C LEU A 537 19.38 -75.25 55.47
N THR A 538 19.29 -75.86 54.29
CA THR A 538 18.55 -77.11 54.09
C THR A 538 19.28 -78.29 54.74
N PHE A 539 20.61 -78.33 54.61
CA PHE A 539 21.43 -79.32 55.29
C PHE A 539 21.34 -79.18 56.82
N ALA A 540 21.38 -77.94 57.34
CA ALA A 540 21.19 -77.68 58.78
C ALA A 540 19.82 -78.14 59.29
N LEU A 541 18.74 -77.95 58.52
CA LEU A 541 17.41 -78.48 58.85
C LEU A 541 17.42 -80.01 58.91
N VAL A 542 17.96 -80.67 57.88
CA VAL A 542 18.04 -82.14 57.82
C VAL A 542 18.86 -82.68 58.99
N VAL A 543 20.00 -82.06 59.32
CA VAL A 543 20.82 -82.42 60.49
C VAL A 543 20.04 -82.21 61.79
N MET A 544 19.30 -81.11 61.94
CA MET A 544 18.45 -80.85 63.12
C MET A 544 17.32 -81.87 63.27
N VAL A 545 16.68 -82.25 62.17
CA VAL A 545 15.64 -83.30 62.17
C VAL A 545 16.26 -84.65 62.54
N LEU A 546 17.46 -84.95 62.03
CA LEU A 546 18.17 -86.18 62.36
C LEU A 546 18.57 -86.22 63.85
N LEU A 547 19.11 -85.11 64.39
CA LEU A 547 19.49 -84.99 65.79
C LEU A 547 18.29 -85.10 66.74
N THR A 548 17.15 -84.52 66.37
CA THR A 548 15.92 -84.64 67.18
C THR A 548 15.35 -86.06 67.15
N LEU A 549 15.40 -86.75 66.00
CA LEU A 549 15.02 -88.17 65.89
C LEU A 549 15.95 -89.09 66.70
N LEU A 550 17.28 -88.86 66.67
CA LEU A 550 18.21 -89.59 67.53
C LEU A 550 17.93 -89.31 69.02
N GLY A 551 17.69 -88.06 69.40
CA GLY A 551 17.34 -87.70 70.78
C GLY A 551 16.06 -88.37 71.30
N ALA A 552 15.07 -88.59 70.42
CA ALA A 552 13.88 -89.38 70.73
C ALA A 552 14.18 -90.87 70.90
N ALA A 553 15.01 -91.45 70.02
CA ALA A 553 15.38 -92.86 70.08
C ALA A 553 16.15 -93.22 71.38
N PHE A 554 16.92 -92.27 71.92
CA PHE A 554 17.62 -92.42 73.21
C PHE A 554 16.80 -91.96 74.43
N ASN A 555 15.51 -91.62 74.26
CA ASN A 555 14.61 -91.15 75.33
C ASN A 555 15.10 -89.90 76.09
N VAL A 556 16.01 -89.12 75.50
CA VAL A 556 16.54 -87.87 76.08
C VAL A 556 15.55 -86.72 75.91
N LEU A 557 14.66 -86.78 74.90
CA LEU A 557 13.61 -85.80 74.64
C LEU A 557 12.21 -86.40 74.80
N THR A 558 11.30 -85.65 75.43
CA THR A 558 9.86 -86.02 75.47
C THR A 558 9.18 -85.74 74.13
N TRP A 559 8.15 -86.50 73.78
CA TRP A 559 7.39 -86.32 72.52
C TRP A 559 6.84 -84.89 72.34
N MET A 560 6.50 -84.20 73.42
CA MET A 560 6.10 -82.78 73.40
C MET A 560 7.26 -81.85 73.02
N SER A 561 8.46 -82.09 73.55
CA SER A 561 9.65 -81.29 73.19
C SER A 561 10.10 -81.52 71.75
N LEU A 562 9.93 -82.74 71.21
CA LEU A 562 10.20 -83.05 69.81
C LEU A 562 9.36 -82.20 68.85
N LEU A 563 8.07 -82.04 69.17
CA LEU A 563 7.12 -81.31 68.35
C LEU A 563 7.47 -79.82 68.30
N TRP A 564 7.78 -79.21 69.44
CA TRP A 564 8.16 -77.80 69.52
C TRP A 564 9.52 -77.49 68.87
N VAL A 565 10.52 -78.34 69.04
CA VAL A 565 11.84 -78.16 68.43
C VAL A 565 11.77 -78.33 66.91
N SER A 566 11.01 -79.32 66.43
CA SER A 566 10.78 -79.52 64.99
C SER A 566 10.03 -78.34 64.37
N LEU A 567 8.96 -77.87 65.02
CA LEU A 567 8.20 -76.71 64.55
C LEU A 567 9.03 -75.43 64.54
N SER A 568 9.81 -75.18 65.58
CA SER A 568 10.68 -73.99 65.68
C SER A 568 11.77 -74.02 64.61
N SER A 569 12.37 -75.19 64.35
CA SER A 569 13.38 -75.37 63.29
C SER A 569 12.79 -75.13 61.89
N LEU A 570 11.55 -75.59 61.65
CA LEU A 570 10.84 -75.36 60.40
C LEU A 570 10.53 -73.87 60.21
N VAL A 571 10.08 -73.17 61.27
CA VAL A 571 9.81 -71.73 61.23
C VAL A 571 11.09 -70.93 61.01
N PHE A 572 12.20 -71.30 61.65
CA PHE A 572 13.48 -70.62 61.48
C PHE A 572 14.05 -70.84 60.07
N TRP A 573 13.91 -72.05 59.53
CA TRP A 573 14.26 -72.35 58.14
C TRP A 573 13.39 -71.57 57.16
N PHE A 574 12.08 -71.53 57.38
CA PHE A 574 11.14 -70.79 56.54
C PHE A 574 11.44 -69.29 56.59
N GLY A 575 11.61 -68.71 57.78
CA GLY A 575 11.97 -67.32 57.99
C GLY A 575 13.32 -66.95 57.38
N GLY A 576 14.35 -67.79 57.54
CA GLY A 576 15.67 -67.61 56.93
C GLY A 576 15.62 -67.69 55.41
N SER A 577 14.85 -68.63 54.85
CA SER A 577 14.64 -68.76 53.40
C SER A 577 13.87 -67.57 52.81
N LEU A 578 12.87 -67.06 53.51
CA LEU A 578 12.09 -65.89 53.12
C LEU A 578 12.94 -64.61 53.16
N ALA A 579 13.79 -64.44 54.18
CA ALA A 579 14.72 -63.32 54.27
C ALA A 579 15.75 -63.34 53.13
N LEU A 580 16.34 -64.50 52.82
CA LEU A 580 17.26 -64.67 51.69
C LEU A 580 16.58 -64.40 50.34
N TYR A 581 15.33 -64.82 50.17
CA TYR A 581 14.55 -64.56 48.97
C TYR A 581 14.22 -63.07 48.81
N MET A 582 13.83 -62.37 49.88
CA MET A 582 13.58 -60.92 49.85
C MET A 582 14.84 -60.11 49.51
N ILE A 583 16.02 -60.56 49.98
CA ILE A 583 17.29 -59.92 49.63
C ILE A 583 17.64 -60.18 48.16
N GLY A 584 17.40 -61.39 47.64
CA GLY A 584 17.70 -61.75 46.24
C GLY A 584 16.74 -61.15 45.19
N GLN A 585 15.48 -60.92 45.53
CA GLN A 585 14.50 -60.34 44.58
C GLN A 585 14.71 -58.85 44.32
N ARG A 586 15.28 -58.09 45.27
CA ARG A 586 15.53 -56.65 45.11
C ARG A 586 16.43 -56.35 43.91
N ASP A 587 17.41 -57.21 43.64
CA ASP A 587 18.37 -57.01 42.55
C ASP A 587 17.77 -57.37 41.18
N LEU A 588 16.90 -58.38 41.11
CA LEU A 588 16.18 -58.74 39.87
C LEU A 588 15.23 -57.64 39.41
N PHE A 589 14.50 -57.02 40.34
CA PHE A 589 13.65 -55.88 40.03
C PHE A 589 14.45 -54.63 39.70
N ALA A 590 15.65 -54.46 40.27
CA ALA A 590 16.56 -53.39 39.87
C ALA A 590 16.98 -53.53 38.39
N ASP A 591 17.29 -54.75 37.94
CA ASP A 591 17.67 -55.00 36.55
C ASP A 591 16.48 -54.90 35.57
N LEU A 592 15.31 -55.43 35.93
CA LEU A 592 14.07 -55.24 35.13
C LEU A 592 13.66 -53.76 35.05
N ASN A 593 13.81 -53.00 36.13
CA ASN A 593 13.52 -51.57 36.13
C ASN A 593 14.56 -50.78 35.32
N ARG A 594 15.85 -51.14 35.38
CA ARG A 594 16.88 -50.56 34.50
C ARG A 594 16.57 -50.81 33.03
N GLN A 595 16.12 -52.02 32.70
CA GLN A 595 15.77 -52.38 31.33
C GLN A 595 14.53 -51.62 30.83
N ARG A 596 13.47 -51.53 31.65
CA ARG A 596 12.26 -50.73 31.34
C ARG A 596 12.57 -49.24 31.24
N GLN A 597 13.45 -48.73 32.10
CA GLN A 597 13.88 -47.34 32.08
C GLN A 597 14.70 -47.04 30.81
N ALA A 598 15.58 -47.96 30.39
CA ALA A 598 16.33 -47.83 29.14
C ALA A 598 15.42 -47.87 27.90
N MET A 599 14.39 -48.72 27.87
CA MET A 599 13.40 -48.75 26.78
C MET A 599 12.58 -47.44 26.73
N SER A 600 12.05 -46.99 27.88
CA SER A 600 11.31 -45.73 28.00
C SER A 600 12.15 -44.52 27.58
N GLN A 601 13.45 -44.51 27.91
CA GLN A 601 14.39 -43.48 27.46
C GLN A 601 14.65 -43.55 25.96
N ALA A 602 14.83 -44.74 25.38
CA ALA A 602 15.03 -44.89 23.93
C ALA A 602 13.80 -44.42 23.14
N GLU A 603 12.59 -44.81 23.56
CA GLU A 603 11.33 -44.36 22.95
C GLU A 603 11.14 -42.83 23.08
N ALA A 604 11.48 -42.26 24.24
CA ALA A 604 11.42 -40.81 24.44
C ALA A 604 12.41 -40.07 23.55
N ASN A 605 13.65 -40.56 23.44
CA ASN A 605 14.69 -39.96 22.60
C ASN A 605 14.36 -40.04 21.10
N GLU A 606 13.77 -41.15 20.63
CA GLU A 606 13.34 -41.28 19.24
C GLU A 606 12.20 -40.29 18.92
N TYR A 607 11.19 -40.21 19.80
CA TYR A 607 10.11 -39.24 19.67
C TYR A 607 10.64 -37.80 19.66
N ASN A 608 11.52 -37.48 20.62
CA ASN A 608 12.11 -36.15 20.74
C ASN A 608 12.98 -35.80 19.52
N LEU A 609 13.69 -36.77 18.93
CA LEU A 609 14.47 -36.55 17.71
C LEU A 609 13.55 -36.18 16.53
N LYS A 610 12.46 -36.93 16.31
CA LYS A 610 11.48 -36.62 15.26
C LYS A 610 10.84 -35.25 15.48
N ALA A 611 10.48 -34.94 16.72
CA ALA A 611 9.93 -33.63 17.08
C ALA A 611 10.95 -32.50 16.84
N ALA A 612 12.21 -32.68 17.23
CA ALA A 612 13.26 -31.68 17.05
C ALA A 612 13.63 -31.45 15.58
N VAL A 613 13.64 -32.49 14.74
CA VAL A 613 13.85 -32.35 13.28
C VAL A 613 12.71 -31.56 12.64
N ARG A 614 11.46 -31.82 13.04
CA ARG A 614 10.30 -31.05 12.58
C ARG A 614 10.36 -29.59 13.02
N ASP A 615 10.69 -29.35 14.29
CA ASP A 615 10.84 -28.01 14.83
C ASP A 615 11.97 -27.25 14.10
N LEU A 616 13.08 -27.93 13.77
CA LEU A 616 14.18 -27.36 13.00
C LEU A 616 13.74 -26.92 11.59
N HIS A 617 12.94 -27.75 10.90
CA HIS A 617 12.37 -27.38 9.61
C HIS A 617 11.41 -26.18 9.74
N ARG A 618 10.48 -26.20 10.71
CA ARG A 618 9.54 -25.10 10.99
C ARG A 618 10.24 -23.79 11.32
N LEU A 619 11.26 -23.84 12.18
CA LEU A 619 12.10 -22.68 12.52
C LEU A 619 12.83 -22.16 11.29
N GLY A 620 13.35 -23.04 10.42
CA GLY A 620 13.98 -22.63 9.17
C GLY A 620 12.99 -21.96 8.20
N GLU A 621 11.79 -22.51 8.02
CA GLU A 621 10.73 -21.86 7.22
C GLU A 621 10.33 -20.50 7.79
N GLY A 622 10.12 -20.43 9.11
CA GLY A 622 9.78 -19.20 9.80
C GLY A 622 10.90 -18.17 9.72
N TYR A 623 12.16 -18.58 9.84
CA TYR A 623 13.31 -17.71 9.65
C TYR A 623 13.36 -17.15 8.22
N GLY A 624 13.14 -17.98 7.21
CA GLY A 624 13.04 -17.53 5.81
C GLY A 624 11.93 -16.48 5.61
N GLN A 625 10.72 -16.74 6.13
CA GLN A 625 9.60 -15.79 6.06
C GLN A 625 9.91 -14.48 6.80
N PHE A 626 10.51 -14.56 7.98
CA PHE A 626 10.97 -13.41 8.76
C PHE A 626 11.94 -12.52 7.97
N LEU A 627 12.90 -13.10 7.25
CA LEU A 627 13.83 -12.33 6.43
C LEU A 627 13.10 -11.57 5.32
N GLU A 628 12.08 -12.15 4.69
CA GLU A 628 11.28 -11.46 3.67
C GLU A 628 10.39 -10.36 4.29
N TRP A 629 9.75 -10.63 5.44
CA TRP A 629 8.94 -9.64 6.15
C TRP A 629 9.77 -8.45 6.66
N THR A 630 11.02 -8.67 7.02
CA THR A 630 11.92 -7.57 7.40
C THR A 630 12.22 -6.65 6.21
N ARG A 631 12.35 -7.19 5.00
CA ARG A 631 12.52 -6.40 3.77
C ARG A 631 11.30 -5.51 3.54
N VAL A 632 10.11 -6.09 3.66
CA VAL A 632 8.83 -5.37 3.55
C VAL A 632 8.73 -4.27 4.62
N LEU A 633 9.04 -4.58 5.88
CA LEU A 633 9.02 -3.61 6.97
C LEU A 633 10.00 -2.46 6.74
N GLY A 634 11.22 -2.75 6.30
CA GLY A 634 12.24 -1.74 5.98
C GLY A 634 11.77 -0.77 4.89
N VAL A 635 11.20 -1.27 3.79
CA VAL A 635 10.64 -0.39 2.74
C VAL A 635 9.45 0.42 3.30
N MET A 636 8.54 -0.23 4.03
CA MET A 636 7.33 0.40 4.54
C MET A 636 7.60 1.55 5.52
N LEU A 637 8.62 1.43 6.37
CA LEU A 637 8.95 2.46 7.36
C LEU A 637 9.63 3.69 6.75
N HIS A 638 10.50 3.48 5.76
CA HIS A 638 11.31 4.55 5.17
C HIS A 638 10.65 5.18 3.93
N GLU A 639 9.81 4.44 3.22
CA GLU A 639 9.08 4.91 2.05
C GLU A 639 7.55 4.67 2.19
N PRO A 640 6.88 5.06 3.31
CA PRO A 640 5.46 4.75 3.53
C PRO A 640 4.53 5.38 2.48
N PHE A 641 4.97 6.46 1.83
CA PHE A 641 4.24 7.19 0.81
C PHE A 641 4.86 7.00 -0.59
N GLY A 642 5.70 5.98 -0.77
CA GLY A 642 6.41 5.72 -2.02
C GLY A 642 7.61 6.65 -2.25
N ARG A 643 8.27 6.48 -3.39
CA ARG A 643 9.50 7.20 -3.76
C ARG A 643 9.22 8.58 -4.35
N GLY A 644 8.66 9.46 -3.52
CA GLY A 644 8.46 10.87 -3.83
C GLY A 644 7.50 11.16 -4.99
N VAL A 645 6.90 12.35 -4.96
CA VAL A 645 6.03 12.80 -6.06
C VAL A 645 6.92 13.39 -7.15
N ALA A 646 6.92 12.79 -8.34
CA ALA A 646 7.62 13.34 -9.49
C ALA A 646 7.17 14.80 -9.71
N ALA A 647 8.14 15.71 -9.83
CA ALA A 647 7.83 17.11 -10.07
C ALA A 647 7.04 17.24 -11.38
N ARG A 648 5.85 17.83 -11.31
CA ARG A 648 5.07 18.11 -12.51
C ARG A 648 5.81 19.16 -13.34
N THR A 649 5.85 18.94 -14.65
CA THR A 649 6.32 19.97 -15.58
C THR A 649 5.37 21.15 -15.49
N VAL A 650 5.89 22.28 -15.01
CA VAL A 650 5.11 23.50 -14.86
C VAL A 650 4.98 24.13 -16.26
N PRO A 651 3.76 24.25 -16.83
CA PRO A 651 3.61 24.89 -18.13
C PRO A 651 4.04 26.37 -18.06
N PRO A 652 4.66 26.91 -19.12
CA PRO A 652 4.99 28.33 -19.19
C PRO A 652 3.70 29.17 -19.16
N LEU A 653 3.77 30.32 -18.51
CA LEU A 653 2.69 31.31 -18.55
C LEU A 653 2.71 32.04 -19.89
N ILE A 654 1.55 32.51 -20.36
CA ILE A 654 1.46 33.39 -21.53
C ILE A 654 2.11 34.73 -21.18
N GLU A 655 3.24 35.05 -21.80
CA GLU A 655 3.99 36.28 -21.48
C GLU A 655 3.34 37.56 -22.05
N SER A 656 2.62 37.47 -23.16
CA SER A 656 2.00 38.63 -23.83
C SER A 656 0.79 38.24 -24.68
N GLY A 657 -0.01 39.23 -25.11
CA GLY A 657 -1.17 39.03 -25.99
C GLY A 657 -2.52 38.91 -25.27
N LEU A 658 -2.53 39.01 -23.94
CA LEU A 658 -3.78 39.06 -23.16
C LEU A 658 -4.33 40.49 -23.05
N PRO A 659 -5.65 40.69 -23.21
CA PRO A 659 -6.28 41.98 -22.93
C PRO A 659 -6.28 42.24 -21.42
N MET A 660 -6.31 43.50 -20.96
CA MET A 660 -6.28 43.81 -19.52
C MET A 660 -7.44 43.21 -18.72
N SER A 661 -8.54 42.87 -19.39
CA SER A 661 -9.68 42.17 -18.80
C SER A 661 -9.37 40.72 -18.40
N VAL A 662 -8.32 40.12 -18.97
CA VAL A 662 -7.90 38.74 -18.76
C VAL A 662 -6.56 38.75 -18.03
N GLY A 663 -6.54 38.23 -16.80
CA GLY A 663 -5.33 38.10 -16.00
C GLY A 663 -5.04 36.65 -15.67
N ILE A 664 -3.81 36.21 -15.93
CA ILE A 664 -3.32 34.91 -15.49
C ILE A 664 -2.17 35.18 -14.54
N GLY A 665 -2.07 34.42 -13.46
CA GLY A 665 -1.02 34.59 -12.48
C GLY A 665 -0.69 33.27 -11.81
N ARG A 666 0.54 33.19 -11.32
CA ARG A 666 1.00 32.08 -10.49
C ARG A 666 1.15 32.55 -9.07
N ALA A 667 0.58 31.78 -8.14
CA ALA A 667 0.77 32.02 -6.72
C ALA A 667 2.25 31.88 -6.36
N GLU A 668 2.71 32.77 -5.49
CA GLU A 668 4.02 32.70 -4.87
C GLU A 668 3.87 32.74 -3.36
N CYS A 669 4.68 31.91 -2.72
CA CYS A 669 4.78 31.85 -1.28
C CYS A 669 6.26 32.00 -0.93
N ASP A 670 6.53 32.74 0.14
CA ASP A 670 7.83 32.73 0.77
C ASP A 670 8.10 31.36 1.40
N GLU A 671 9.39 31.05 1.54
CA GLU A 671 9.87 29.78 2.09
C GLU A 671 9.41 29.61 3.55
N GLU A 672 9.46 30.68 4.34
CA GLU A 672 9.09 30.66 5.76
C GLU A 672 7.61 30.31 5.97
N SER A 673 6.71 30.94 5.21
CA SER A 673 5.27 30.62 5.25
C SER A 673 4.99 29.20 4.80
N THR A 674 5.73 28.70 3.80
CA THR A 674 5.61 27.30 3.34
C THR A 674 6.02 26.33 4.44
N GLU A 675 7.17 26.55 5.08
CA GLU A 675 7.65 25.73 6.20
C GLU A 675 6.67 25.73 7.39
N GLN A 676 6.17 26.90 7.78
CA GLN A 676 5.20 27.02 8.88
C GLN A 676 3.91 26.22 8.58
N VAL A 677 3.40 26.28 7.35
CA VAL A 677 2.20 25.53 6.96
C VAL A 677 2.48 24.03 6.90
N VAL A 678 3.64 23.62 6.38
CA VAL A 678 4.07 22.22 6.39
C VAL A 678 4.14 21.68 7.83
N ASP A 679 4.75 22.41 8.75
CA ASP A 679 4.86 22.02 10.15
C ASP A 679 3.50 21.88 10.84
N LEU A 680 2.58 22.81 10.59
CA LEU A 680 1.21 22.75 11.11
C LEU A 680 0.46 21.55 10.54
N LEU A 681 0.52 21.32 9.23
CA LEU A 681 -0.10 20.17 8.58
C LEU A 681 0.48 18.85 9.10
N ARG A 682 1.80 18.77 9.28
CA ARG A 682 2.43 17.56 9.82
C ARG A 682 1.93 17.26 11.23
N ARG A 683 1.82 18.27 12.10
CA ARG A 683 1.23 18.09 13.45
C ARG A 683 -0.23 17.65 13.40
N GLU A 684 -0.99 18.15 12.44
CA GLU A 684 -2.42 17.81 12.26
C GLU A 684 -2.66 16.47 11.58
N LEU A 685 -1.73 15.95 10.76
CA LEU A 685 -1.96 14.75 9.96
C LEU A 685 -1.27 13.50 10.51
N PHE A 686 -0.10 13.66 11.15
CA PHE A 686 0.62 12.55 11.77
C PHE A 686 0.02 12.28 13.15
N HIS A 687 -1.11 11.60 13.19
CA HIS A 687 -1.71 11.12 14.43
C HIS A 687 -1.13 9.78 14.86
N VAL A 688 -1.37 9.40 16.10
CA VAL A 688 -1.14 8.03 16.57
C VAL A 688 -1.77 7.03 15.59
N GLY A 689 -0.98 6.06 15.09
CA GLY A 689 -1.44 5.08 14.11
C GLY A 689 -1.36 5.50 12.63
N TRP A 690 -0.66 6.60 12.29
CA TRP A 690 -0.62 7.15 10.93
C TRP A 690 -0.09 6.18 9.85
N LEU A 691 0.76 5.19 10.20
CA LEU A 691 1.26 4.18 9.26
C LEU A 691 0.21 3.12 8.89
N GLY A 692 -0.92 3.06 9.58
CA GLY A 692 -1.97 2.07 9.34
C GLY A 692 -2.55 2.13 7.93
N ASN A 693 -2.88 3.32 7.42
CA ASN A 693 -3.48 3.44 6.07
C ASN A 693 -2.46 3.18 4.96
N PRO A 694 -1.25 3.75 5.00
CA PRO A 694 -0.18 3.39 4.07
C PRO A 694 0.09 1.87 4.00
N TRP A 695 0.14 1.20 5.16
CA TRP A 695 0.31 -0.26 5.23
C TRP A 695 -0.84 -1.02 4.56
N ASN A 696 -2.09 -0.66 4.88
CA ASN A 696 -3.26 -1.32 4.30
C ASN A 696 -3.35 -1.10 2.78
N ALA A 697 -2.99 0.09 2.30
CA ALA A 697 -2.93 0.39 0.87
C ALA A 697 -1.87 -0.48 0.16
N ALA A 698 -0.67 -0.59 0.71
CA ALA A 698 0.40 -1.42 0.17
C ALA A 698 -0.01 -2.91 0.10
N LEU A 699 -0.72 -3.40 1.12
CA LEU A 699 -1.22 -4.77 1.17
C LEU A 699 -2.33 -5.02 0.13
N GLN A 700 -3.25 -4.05 -0.06
CA GLN A 700 -4.32 -4.14 -1.07
C GLN A 700 -3.77 -4.10 -2.50
N GLU A 701 -2.73 -3.31 -2.76
CA GLU A 701 -2.06 -3.22 -4.06
C GLU A 701 -1.23 -4.46 -4.43
N ALA A 702 -0.92 -5.33 -3.47
CA ALA A 702 -0.08 -6.50 -3.70
C ALA A 702 -0.60 -7.37 -4.86
N SER A 703 -1.93 -7.55 -4.97
CA SER A 703 -2.57 -8.32 -6.04
C SER A 703 -2.26 -7.73 -7.44
N GLN A 704 -2.36 -6.42 -7.58
CA GLN A 704 -2.13 -5.71 -8.84
C GLN A 704 -0.66 -5.80 -9.27
N ARG A 705 0.27 -5.67 -8.32
CA ARG A 705 1.72 -5.78 -8.57
C ARG A 705 2.15 -7.19 -9.00
N LEU A 706 1.53 -8.20 -8.41
CA LEU A 706 1.80 -9.60 -8.71
C LEU A 706 1.05 -10.13 -9.95
N GLY A 707 0.12 -9.33 -10.49
CA GLY A 707 -0.66 -9.66 -11.68
C GLY A 707 -1.50 -10.93 -11.51
N ALA A 708 -1.50 -11.80 -12.52
CA ALA A 708 -2.34 -12.99 -12.55
C ALA A 708 -2.09 -13.97 -11.39
N ARG A 709 -0.88 -13.97 -10.79
CA ARG A 709 -0.51 -14.83 -9.66
C ARG A 709 -1.14 -14.38 -8.34
N GLY A 710 -1.45 -13.09 -8.21
CA GLY A 710 -1.99 -12.49 -6.98
C GLY A 710 -3.51 -12.40 -6.92
N ARG A 711 -4.26 -13.09 -7.80
CA ARG A 711 -5.72 -12.95 -7.89
C ARG A 711 -6.45 -13.28 -6.58
N ASP A 712 -5.95 -14.26 -5.83
CA ASP A 712 -6.55 -14.66 -4.54
C ASP A 712 -6.37 -13.56 -3.46
N LEU A 713 -5.34 -12.72 -3.59
CA LEU A 713 -5.09 -11.60 -2.69
C LEU A 713 -6.06 -10.44 -2.91
N GLU A 714 -6.71 -10.35 -4.07
CA GLU A 714 -7.69 -9.29 -4.35
C GLU A 714 -8.92 -9.41 -3.43
N GLN A 715 -9.34 -10.63 -3.14
CA GLN A 715 -10.48 -10.89 -2.24
C GLN A 715 -10.06 -10.91 -0.77
N ASN A 716 -8.86 -11.40 -0.47
CA ASN A 716 -8.36 -11.47 0.89
C ASN A 716 -6.85 -11.18 0.97
N PRO A 717 -6.46 -9.90 1.14
CA PRO A 717 -5.05 -9.51 1.22
C PRO A 717 -4.29 -10.14 2.41
N SER A 718 -5.00 -10.55 3.47
CA SER A 718 -4.36 -11.18 4.64
C SER A 718 -3.72 -12.54 4.33
N LEU A 719 -4.09 -13.18 3.21
CA LEU A 719 -3.44 -14.40 2.73
C LEU A 719 -1.96 -14.19 2.38
N MET A 720 -1.49 -12.95 2.28
CA MET A 720 -0.06 -12.68 2.15
C MET A 720 0.74 -13.19 3.35
N PHE A 721 0.17 -13.15 4.56
CA PHE A 721 0.84 -13.59 5.80
C PHE A 721 1.06 -15.11 5.88
N SER A 722 0.30 -15.90 5.11
CA SER A 722 0.45 -17.35 5.05
C SER A 722 1.42 -17.82 3.96
N GLN A 723 1.96 -16.91 3.16
CA GLN A 723 2.88 -17.23 2.06
C GLN A 723 4.24 -17.68 2.61
N ARG A 724 4.80 -18.73 2.01
CA ARG A 724 6.13 -19.25 2.38
C ARG A 724 7.25 -18.37 1.82
N ALA A 725 8.47 -18.43 2.33
CA ALA A 725 9.58 -17.73 1.70
C ALA A 725 10.22 -18.59 0.60
N ARG A 726 10.60 -17.98 -0.53
CA ARG A 726 11.52 -18.55 -1.54
C ARG A 726 11.10 -19.91 -2.13
N VAL A 727 9.81 -20.20 -2.13
CA VAL A 727 9.19 -21.29 -2.90
C VAL A 727 8.64 -20.70 -4.20
N GLU A 728 8.79 -21.41 -5.33
CA GLU A 728 8.38 -20.90 -6.66
C GLU A 728 6.89 -20.50 -6.72
N GLU A 729 6.04 -21.20 -5.96
CA GLU A 729 4.60 -20.93 -5.87
C GLU A 729 4.25 -19.76 -4.93
N SER A 730 5.20 -19.29 -4.11
CA SER A 730 4.94 -18.24 -3.12
C SER A 730 4.99 -16.84 -3.71
N LEU A 731 4.12 -15.98 -3.20
CA LEU A 731 3.99 -14.59 -3.59
C LEU A 731 4.82 -13.61 -2.74
N LEU A 732 5.33 -14.04 -1.57
CA LEU A 732 5.99 -13.15 -0.61
C LEU A 732 7.32 -12.59 -1.14
N THR A 733 8.21 -13.45 -1.64
CA THR A 733 9.52 -13.02 -2.17
C THR A 733 9.37 -12.11 -3.40
N PRO A 734 8.55 -12.45 -4.43
CA PRO A 734 8.30 -11.54 -5.55
C PRO A 734 7.70 -10.19 -5.15
N TRP A 735 6.85 -10.17 -4.12
CA TRP A 735 6.27 -8.92 -3.62
C TRP A 735 7.32 -8.06 -2.90
N ALA A 736 8.12 -8.64 -2.01
CA ALA A 736 9.25 -7.95 -1.38
C ALA A 736 10.24 -7.40 -2.41
N ASP A 737 10.53 -8.16 -3.47
CA ASP A 737 11.38 -7.71 -4.60
C ASP A 737 10.76 -6.55 -5.39
N SER A 738 9.43 -6.48 -5.53
CA SER A 738 8.75 -5.32 -6.14
C SER A 738 8.81 -4.11 -5.23
N LEU A 739 8.59 -4.28 -3.92
CA LEU A 739 8.65 -3.17 -2.96
C LEU A 739 10.05 -2.56 -2.90
N GLU A 740 11.12 -3.36 -2.87
CA GLU A 740 12.49 -2.84 -2.90
C GLU A 740 12.85 -2.13 -4.21
N ARG A 741 12.28 -2.56 -5.34
CA ARG A 741 12.58 -1.96 -6.65
C ARG A 741 11.75 -0.73 -6.96
N ASP A 742 10.49 -0.73 -6.57
CA ASP A 742 9.49 0.25 -7.01
C ASP A 742 8.93 1.11 -5.85
N GLY A 743 9.18 0.74 -4.59
CA GLY A 743 8.56 1.34 -3.40
C GLY A 743 7.14 0.84 -3.15
N VAL A 744 6.51 1.30 -2.05
CA VAL A 744 5.14 0.87 -1.65
C VAL A 744 4.01 1.40 -2.54
N GLY A 745 4.30 2.34 -3.44
CA GLY A 745 3.31 2.94 -4.36
C GLY A 745 2.70 4.26 -3.88
N ASP A 746 1.87 4.85 -4.73
CA ASP A 746 1.36 6.22 -4.54
C ASP A 746 -0.03 6.27 -3.89
N SER A 747 -0.76 5.16 -3.74
CA SER A 747 -2.15 5.23 -3.23
C SER A 747 -2.21 5.70 -1.78
N GLY A 748 -1.31 5.21 -0.92
CA GLY A 748 -1.20 5.69 0.46
C GLY A 748 -0.87 7.19 0.51
N ALA A 749 0.01 7.66 -0.39
CA ALA A 749 0.36 9.08 -0.53
C ALA A 749 -0.81 9.93 -1.04
N ALA A 750 -1.56 9.42 -2.01
CA ALA A 750 -2.72 10.10 -2.59
C ALA A 750 -3.85 10.25 -1.57
N GLU A 751 -4.12 9.21 -0.78
CA GLU A 751 -5.12 9.26 0.29
C GLU A 751 -4.70 10.23 1.40
N PHE A 752 -3.44 10.18 1.84
CA PHE A 752 -2.90 11.10 2.84
C PHE A 752 -2.96 12.55 2.34
N TRP A 753 -2.57 12.78 1.08
CA TRP A 753 -2.64 14.09 0.43
C TRP A 753 -4.07 14.59 0.27
N HIS A 754 -5.04 13.71 -0.03
CA HIS A 754 -6.44 14.11 -0.12
C HIS A 754 -6.95 14.68 1.22
N ARG A 755 -6.56 14.08 2.35
CA ARG A 755 -6.87 14.61 3.68
C ARG A 755 -6.15 15.93 3.96
N ALA A 756 -4.88 16.04 3.58
CA ALA A 756 -4.12 17.28 3.68
C ALA A 756 -4.77 18.42 2.90
N MET A 757 -5.22 18.15 1.66
CA MET A 757 -5.90 19.12 0.81
C MET A 757 -7.21 19.61 1.44
N GLY A 758 -7.96 18.74 2.12
CA GLY A 758 -9.16 19.12 2.88
C GLY A 758 -8.90 20.11 4.02
N ARG A 759 -7.66 20.14 4.57
CA ARG A 759 -7.21 21.14 5.54
C ARG A 759 -6.69 22.40 4.86
N LEU A 760 -5.86 22.22 3.83
CA LEU A 760 -5.22 23.29 3.07
C LEU A 760 -6.20 24.27 2.41
N VAL A 761 -7.38 23.80 2.00
CA VAL A 761 -8.43 24.65 1.40
C VAL A 761 -9.10 25.60 2.43
N GLN A 762 -8.82 25.46 3.72
CA GLN A 762 -9.35 26.40 4.72
C GLN A 762 -8.76 27.80 4.53
N PRO A 763 -9.55 28.88 4.74
CA PRO A 763 -9.13 30.25 4.44
C PRO A 763 -7.81 30.67 5.08
N ASP A 764 -7.51 30.22 6.30
CA ASP A 764 -6.28 30.57 7.00
C ASP A 764 -5.02 30.05 6.30
N TYR A 765 -5.07 28.82 5.77
CA TYR A 765 -3.96 28.22 5.03
C TYR A 765 -3.84 28.82 3.62
N VAL A 766 -4.96 28.99 2.93
CA VAL A 766 -5.00 29.64 1.59
C VAL A 766 -4.43 31.05 1.66
N ASN A 767 -4.83 31.85 2.65
CA ASN A 767 -4.37 33.24 2.76
C ASN A 767 -2.87 33.35 3.07
N ARG A 768 -2.27 32.34 3.73
CA ARG A 768 -0.82 32.30 3.95
C ARG A 768 -0.07 31.86 2.69
N LEU A 769 -0.50 30.75 2.09
CA LEU A 769 0.18 30.16 0.93
C LEU A 769 -0.04 30.93 -0.37
N VAL A 770 -1.18 31.59 -0.52
CA VAL A 770 -1.60 32.28 -1.75
C VAL A 770 -1.83 33.76 -1.46
N SER A 771 -0.84 34.39 -0.82
CA SER A 771 -0.88 35.82 -0.47
C SER A 771 -0.39 36.72 -1.62
N GLN A 772 0.57 36.23 -2.40
CA GLN A 772 1.17 36.93 -3.53
C GLN A 772 0.94 36.16 -4.82
N VAL A 773 0.84 36.92 -5.91
CA VAL A 773 0.65 36.38 -7.27
C VAL A 773 1.63 37.10 -8.18
N ARG A 774 2.42 36.34 -8.94
CA ARG A 774 3.17 36.88 -10.08
C ARG A 774 2.27 36.87 -11.31
N PRO A 775 1.78 38.03 -11.80
CA PRO A 775 0.96 38.10 -13.00
C PRO A 775 1.81 37.75 -14.22
N ALA A 776 1.18 37.19 -15.24
CA ALA A 776 1.85 36.91 -16.50
C ALA A 776 2.26 38.21 -17.20
N GLY A 777 3.52 38.30 -17.65
CA GLY A 777 4.12 39.52 -18.21
C GLY A 777 4.51 40.60 -17.19
N GLY A 778 4.34 40.35 -15.89
CA GLY A 778 4.78 41.24 -14.81
C GLY A 778 6.01 40.72 -14.08
N ASP A 779 6.98 41.60 -13.82
CA ASP A 779 8.22 41.23 -13.13
C ASP A 779 8.07 41.15 -11.60
N THR A 780 7.05 41.82 -11.04
CA THR A 780 6.86 41.95 -9.58
C THR A 780 5.60 41.23 -9.12
N PRO A 781 5.68 40.42 -8.03
CA PRO A 781 4.50 39.86 -7.39
C PRO A 781 3.59 40.97 -6.84
N VAL A 782 2.28 40.72 -6.89
CA VAL A 782 1.24 41.60 -6.34
C VAL A 782 0.34 40.83 -5.37
N PRO A 783 -0.28 41.50 -4.40
CA PRO A 783 -1.23 40.84 -3.50
C PRO A 783 -2.37 40.16 -4.26
N THR A 784 -2.82 38.99 -3.80
CA THR A 784 -3.89 38.20 -4.45
C THR A 784 -5.16 39.01 -4.67
N GLU A 785 -5.58 39.83 -3.71
CA GLU A 785 -6.75 40.71 -3.86
C GLU A 785 -6.58 41.75 -4.97
N ALA A 786 -5.36 42.29 -5.13
CA ALA A 786 -5.04 43.24 -6.18
C ALA A 786 -5.03 42.57 -7.56
N PHE A 787 -4.50 41.34 -7.65
CA PHE A 787 -4.57 40.53 -8.87
C PHE A 787 -6.02 40.21 -9.27
N LEU A 788 -6.84 39.74 -8.32
CA LEU A 788 -8.24 39.42 -8.56
C LEU A 788 -9.08 40.64 -8.89
N ALA A 789 -8.73 41.83 -8.38
CA ALA A 789 -9.35 43.12 -8.70
C ALA A 789 -10.89 43.17 -8.55
N GLY A 790 -11.46 42.32 -7.67
CA GLY A 790 -12.91 42.18 -7.47
C GLY A 790 -13.64 41.28 -8.48
N VAL A 791 -12.91 40.60 -9.38
CA VAL A 791 -13.48 39.58 -10.27
C VAL A 791 -13.90 38.37 -9.43
N GLY A 792 -15.13 37.87 -9.62
CA GLY A 792 -15.72 36.80 -8.83
C GLY A 792 -16.47 37.26 -7.57
N SER A 793 -16.24 38.48 -7.08
CA SER A 793 -16.99 39.01 -5.92
C SER A 793 -18.41 39.43 -6.31
N GLY A 794 -19.42 39.06 -5.50
CA GLY A 794 -20.82 39.41 -5.76
C GLY A 794 -21.26 40.83 -5.38
N GLU A 795 -20.33 41.69 -4.98
CA GLU A 795 -20.66 43.07 -4.60
C GLU A 795 -21.00 43.91 -5.84
N VAL A 796 -22.25 44.36 -5.90
CA VAL A 796 -22.77 45.19 -6.98
C VAL A 796 -22.44 46.66 -6.69
N SER A 797 -21.38 47.19 -7.30
CA SER A 797 -21.18 48.63 -7.38
C SER A 797 -22.00 49.21 -8.54
N ALA A 798 -22.64 50.36 -8.35
CA ALA A 798 -23.35 51.07 -9.41
C ALA A 798 -22.36 51.43 -10.53
N ASN A 799 -22.37 50.65 -11.61
CA ASN A 799 -21.40 50.72 -12.67
C ASN A 799 -22.07 51.10 -13.99
N ARG A 800 -21.33 51.81 -14.85
CA ARG A 800 -21.81 52.24 -16.16
C ARG A 800 -20.85 51.79 -17.26
N PHE A 801 -21.41 51.52 -18.43
CA PHE A 801 -20.69 51.30 -19.68
C PHE A 801 -20.21 52.63 -20.28
N ASP A 802 -19.15 52.55 -21.08
CA ASP A 802 -18.76 53.61 -21.99
C ASP A 802 -19.92 54.04 -22.90
N THR A 803 -20.01 55.34 -23.20
CA THR A 803 -21.14 55.94 -23.94
C THR A 803 -20.84 56.19 -25.41
N ALA A 804 -19.63 55.87 -25.89
CA ALA A 804 -19.19 56.21 -27.24
C ALA A 804 -19.96 55.48 -28.34
N LEU A 805 -20.51 54.29 -28.06
CA LEU A 805 -21.39 53.55 -28.98
C LEU A 805 -22.87 53.96 -28.86
N LEU A 806 -23.25 54.81 -27.92
CA LEU A 806 -24.64 55.25 -27.77
C LEU A 806 -24.89 56.49 -28.63
N THR A 807 -26.10 56.61 -29.16
CA THR A 807 -26.54 57.84 -29.83
C THR A 807 -26.58 59.00 -28.83
N ARG A 808 -26.43 60.23 -29.33
CA ARG A 808 -26.34 61.45 -28.49
C ARG A 808 -27.46 61.55 -27.46
N GLU A 809 -28.67 61.14 -27.81
CA GLU A 809 -29.85 61.11 -26.93
C GLU A 809 -29.68 60.10 -25.78
N ASN A 810 -29.18 58.90 -26.08
CA ASN A 810 -29.00 57.84 -25.10
C ASN A 810 -27.75 58.02 -24.21
N ARG A 811 -26.79 58.88 -24.61
CA ARG A 811 -25.63 59.22 -23.75
C ARG A 811 -26.02 59.95 -22.45
N GLN A 812 -27.14 60.68 -22.45
CA GLN A 812 -27.58 61.49 -21.30
C GLN A 812 -28.57 60.75 -20.38
N GLY A 813 -29.04 59.55 -20.77
CA GLY A 813 -30.00 58.76 -20.00
C GLY A 813 -29.38 57.55 -19.27
N ASP A 814 -30.23 56.62 -18.85
CA ASP A 814 -29.83 55.39 -18.14
C ASP A 814 -29.46 54.22 -19.07
N ALA A 815 -29.24 54.50 -20.35
CA ALA A 815 -28.92 53.50 -21.38
C ALA A 815 -27.57 52.80 -21.14
N ASN A 816 -26.64 53.43 -20.43
CA ASN A 816 -25.34 52.86 -20.11
C ASN A 816 -25.26 52.22 -18.72
N VAL A 817 -26.38 52.05 -18.00
CA VAL A 817 -26.39 51.41 -16.68
C VAL A 817 -26.22 49.89 -16.82
N VAL A 818 -25.37 49.31 -15.98
CA VAL A 818 -25.26 47.86 -15.85
C VAL A 818 -26.54 47.31 -15.21
N GLU A 819 -27.23 46.40 -15.93
CA GLU A 819 -28.47 45.75 -15.48
C GLU A 819 -28.16 44.45 -14.73
N VAL A 820 -27.22 43.66 -15.26
CA VAL A 820 -26.84 42.36 -14.69
C VAL A 820 -25.35 42.37 -14.38
N THR A 821 -25.00 41.99 -13.16
CA THR A 821 -23.63 41.64 -12.76
C THR A 821 -23.65 40.17 -12.38
N TRP A 822 -22.91 39.36 -13.14
CA TRP A 822 -22.87 37.91 -12.99
C TRP A 822 -21.45 37.47 -12.62
N PRO A 823 -21.19 37.20 -11.33
CA PRO A 823 -19.95 36.60 -10.87
C PRO A 823 -20.00 35.07 -11.02
N LEU A 824 -18.87 34.48 -11.39
CA LEU A 824 -18.62 33.06 -11.20
C LEU A 824 -17.23 32.88 -10.61
N GLU A 825 -17.14 31.94 -9.70
CA GLU A 825 -15.88 31.59 -9.07
C GLU A 825 -15.77 30.10 -8.83
N HIS A 826 -14.58 29.57 -9.13
CA HIS A 826 -14.29 28.16 -9.04
C HIS A 826 -12.90 27.96 -8.45
N ALA A 827 -12.84 27.38 -7.25
CA ALA A 827 -11.59 26.95 -6.64
C ALA A 827 -11.14 25.61 -7.25
N HIS A 828 -9.84 25.46 -7.48
CA HIS A 828 -9.23 24.22 -7.94
C HIS A 828 -7.94 23.98 -7.15
N GLY A 829 -8.02 23.14 -6.12
CA GLY A 829 -6.96 23.06 -5.09
C GLY A 829 -6.86 24.38 -4.33
N LEU A 830 -5.64 24.91 -4.24
CA LEU A 830 -5.34 26.26 -3.74
C LEU A 830 -5.49 27.34 -4.81
N GLY A 831 -5.60 26.95 -6.09
CA GLY A 831 -5.83 27.84 -7.21
C GLY A 831 -7.28 28.32 -7.31
N ARG A 832 -7.50 29.37 -8.10
CA ARG A 832 -8.83 29.97 -8.27
C ARG A 832 -9.03 30.48 -9.68
N ARG A 833 -10.21 30.23 -10.24
CA ARG A 833 -10.69 30.85 -11.48
C ARG A 833 -11.89 31.71 -11.17
N ALA A 834 -11.85 32.95 -11.64
CA ALA A 834 -12.95 33.88 -11.45
C ALA A 834 -13.33 34.52 -12.79
N VAL A 835 -14.63 34.60 -13.02
CA VAL A 835 -15.24 35.27 -14.18
C VAL A 835 -16.21 36.30 -13.65
N MET A 836 -16.21 37.47 -14.26
CA MET A 836 -17.23 38.48 -14.00
C MET A 836 -17.76 38.95 -15.34
N VAL A 837 -19.08 38.89 -15.54
CA VAL A 837 -19.74 39.44 -16.72
C VAL A 837 -20.71 40.53 -16.28
N GLN A 838 -20.66 41.67 -16.95
CA GLN A 838 -21.65 42.72 -16.79
C GLN A 838 -22.40 42.92 -18.09
N LEU A 839 -23.74 42.96 -18.00
CA LEU A 839 -24.64 43.15 -19.12
C LEU A 839 -25.46 44.43 -18.91
N GLY A 840 -25.60 45.21 -19.98
CA GLY A 840 -26.51 46.36 -20.02
C GLY A 840 -27.94 45.95 -20.31
N ARG A 841 -28.84 46.93 -20.22
CA ARG A 841 -30.25 46.77 -20.58
C ARG A 841 -30.40 46.41 -22.05
N ALA A 842 -31.45 45.64 -22.37
CA ALA A 842 -31.87 45.43 -23.75
C ALA A 842 -32.44 46.74 -24.31
N LEU A 843 -31.71 47.35 -25.24
CA LEU A 843 -32.08 48.60 -25.89
C LEU A 843 -32.42 48.33 -27.35
N SER A 844 -33.26 49.17 -27.93
CA SER A 844 -33.56 49.08 -29.35
C SER A 844 -32.31 49.37 -30.17
N GLU A 845 -32.21 48.78 -31.36
CA GLU A 845 -31.04 48.94 -32.24
C GLU A 845 -30.67 50.41 -32.53
N TYR A 846 -31.65 51.29 -32.70
CA TYR A 846 -31.44 52.74 -32.94
C TYR A 846 -30.91 53.51 -31.72
N SER A 847 -30.78 52.87 -30.56
CA SER A 847 -30.12 53.46 -29.39
C SER A 847 -28.60 53.51 -29.54
N PHE A 848 -28.03 52.82 -30.53
CA PHE A 848 -26.61 52.71 -30.78
C PHE A 848 -26.19 53.45 -32.05
N ASP A 849 -25.03 54.11 -31.98
CA ASP A 849 -24.37 54.81 -33.08
C ASP A 849 -23.32 53.88 -33.72
N LEU A 850 -23.77 53.04 -34.64
CA LEU A 850 -22.97 52.00 -35.31
C LEU A 850 -22.63 52.35 -36.78
N GLY A 851 -22.76 53.62 -37.17
CA GLY A 851 -22.57 54.11 -38.54
C GLY A 851 -23.83 53.99 -39.42
N GLU A 852 -23.91 54.82 -40.48
CA GLU A 852 -25.02 54.77 -41.45
C GLU A 852 -25.01 53.44 -42.21
N ARG A 853 -26.18 52.83 -42.44
CA ARG A 853 -26.28 51.60 -43.24
C ARG A 853 -26.04 51.91 -44.71
N VAL A 854 -25.14 51.17 -45.36
CA VAL A 854 -25.10 51.15 -46.83
C VAL A 854 -26.30 50.33 -47.28
N ALA A 855 -27.29 50.96 -47.92
CA ALA A 855 -28.38 50.24 -48.56
C ALA A 855 -27.80 49.30 -49.63
N PRO A 856 -28.22 48.03 -49.70
CA PRO A 856 -27.77 47.16 -50.78
C PRO A 856 -28.18 47.77 -52.12
N GLU A 857 -27.20 47.94 -53.01
CA GLU A 857 -27.42 48.42 -54.36
C GLU A 857 -28.26 47.37 -55.10
N VAL A 858 -29.55 47.65 -55.27
CA VAL A 858 -30.42 46.83 -56.11
C VAL A 858 -29.97 47.05 -57.54
N THR A 859 -29.22 46.09 -58.10
CA THR A 859 -28.98 46.01 -59.54
C THR A 859 -30.33 45.91 -60.25
N ALA A 860 -30.69 46.97 -60.96
CA ALA A 860 -31.85 46.99 -61.85
C ALA A 860 -31.66 45.93 -62.95
N GLY A 861 -32.41 44.85 -62.86
CA GLY A 861 -32.49 43.80 -63.87
C GLY A 861 -33.79 43.02 -63.68
N ASP A 862 -34.64 43.10 -64.71
CA ASP A 862 -35.91 42.39 -64.93
C ASP A 862 -37.10 42.76 -64.04
N GLU A 863 -37.83 43.81 -64.45
CA GLU A 863 -39.28 43.92 -64.20
C GLU A 863 -40.02 42.78 -64.96
N PRO A 864 -40.84 41.96 -64.30
CA PRO A 864 -41.78 41.07 -64.99
C PRO A 864 -43.01 41.84 -65.46
N GLU A 865 -43.30 41.72 -66.76
CA GLU A 865 -44.48 42.28 -67.44
C GLU A 865 -45.80 41.83 -66.75
N PRO A 866 -46.77 42.75 -66.51
CA PRO A 866 -48.01 42.38 -65.83
C PRO A 866 -48.97 41.59 -66.75
N PRO A 867 -49.72 40.60 -66.23
CA PRO A 867 -50.64 39.80 -67.04
C PRO A 867 -51.88 40.62 -67.47
N PRO A 868 -52.48 40.33 -68.65
CA PRO A 868 -53.59 41.11 -69.19
C PRO A 868 -54.91 40.87 -68.44
N MET A 869 -55.57 41.97 -68.07
CA MET A 869 -56.92 42.03 -67.49
C MET A 869 -57.98 41.51 -68.48
N GLN A 870 -58.71 40.45 -68.11
CA GLN A 870 -59.97 40.07 -68.77
C GLN A 870 -61.15 40.81 -68.13
N MET A 871 -61.83 41.65 -68.91
CA MET A 871 -63.11 42.27 -68.56
C MET A 871 -64.29 41.37 -68.97
N PRO A 872 -65.41 41.40 -68.23
CA PRO A 872 -66.52 40.46 -68.37
C PRO A 872 -67.44 40.80 -69.56
N SER A 873 -67.84 39.78 -70.31
CA SER A 873 -68.87 39.84 -71.34
C SER A 873 -70.27 39.89 -70.73
N GLY A 874 -70.91 41.06 -70.77
CA GLY A 874 -72.36 41.19 -70.58
C GLY A 874 -73.09 40.92 -71.90
N GLY A 875 -73.84 39.82 -71.96
CA GLY A 875 -74.85 39.59 -73.00
C GLY A 875 -76.09 40.44 -72.71
N ALA A 876 -76.65 41.05 -73.75
CA ALA A 876 -77.91 41.78 -73.71
C ALA A 876 -79.04 40.98 -74.38
N VAL A 877 -80.26 41.25 -73.89
CA VAL A 877 -81.60 40.86 -74.37
C VAL A 877 -82.05 39.46 -73.89
N PHE A 878 -83.02 39.30 -72.98
CA PHE A 878 -84.25 40.07 -72.69
C PHE A 878 -84.34 40.60 -71.25
#